data_AF-V9F2Q8-F1
#
_entry.id   AF-V9F2Q8-F1
#
_cell.length_a   1.000
_cell.length_b   1.000
_cell.length_c   1.000
_cell.angle_alpha   90.00
_cell.angle_beta   90.00
_cell.angle_gamma   90.00
#
_symmetry.space_group_name_H-M   'P 1'
#
loop_
_entity.id
_entity.type
_entity.pdbx_description
1 polymer ?
#
loop_
_entity_poly.entity_id
_entity_poly.type
_entity_poly.pdbx_seq_one_letter_code
_entity_poly.pdbx_strand_id
1 'polypeptide(L)'
;MNLRRFAASAFVGLLGLASIAPHMEVQAQECTAKENTFGFLVDALPADFGLNTCVANNVGTIALAVASTLFSSCGALDIYDIVKNEDFKGLMNLFKSIAAKPADISPLIYKYMAAQNDDSVDNLCDAFSGALGPCGEKVIPKLLPAFQKDDVCCADISDLIDLLNIVVPADKSMEFFIVNELIDGFNRFLCSKKGDASCGLDMFSQLTKMYTVENFDFFQHMVLPFMTIGGGEECSGLSGNPYKDTASQASGTTINFGCCVHQMRPFIQTIQAAVKYITNDETWDILSGMVSFKAPKGGFVDTLTGTKTCEFDGDSCDDPKGMADDLEMTRKPGGKNPGKNDLIDTDCKLVDKCSGDKSVCSQVCDRGSVAVPEWLKSTLAYQRNLAFSGPFCYAQIPASHNSAITLADGFGNRDQLFNKNLNPDKWWSYLKTNNQVLSMTDQLDIGIRFLEIDTHFFLNDLRTGHCGSLGSEAVAGFFGTLGKTLGNYGTYNWGPELLGCFPSISGIKSSEQPLTKDSLDEIKAWLNANPTEFVVVYLDTGADIKRSDKFGAIDTLFTDTFGDLLVPLKALDDLAKGKWAGGSINEFINAGHQVLALTNTKTKAAYSLYDMCTAEKDLTVEFIDDLPDAKRLINGIAIYSNTNWIRSWSEQIRYISLAASGTLTRKFPVFLDAKSIPNYLRWNVNLIAQDNADIAKMAATVWSWAEKEPSTTVEDAYVLMDVNGRWVASTDAKKSSRACWDGAKLAWSIVAFAKDCPAGTAFKAPTDPYQNYLLHEALKAQKIADTSLVINATLTAVGAPTPVPSVVAVVTDAAPAQTDTGGSAPAQTDTGGSAPAQTEANKTSNASPLCRTEGGCGGK
;
A
#
# COMPACT_ATOMS: atom_id res chain seq x y z
N MET A 1 4.30 -9.84 -21.39
CA MET A 1 3.98 -9.37 -20.01
C MET A 1 4.78 -10.23 -19.04
N ASN A 2 5.89 -9.71 -18.51
CA ASN A 2 6.92 -10.49 -17.81
C ASN A 2 6.82 -10.32 -16.29
N LEU A 3 6.21 -11.31 -15.63
CA LEU A 3 5.81 -11.44 -14.22
C LEU A 3 6.89 -12.01 -13.26
N ARG A 4 8.19 -11.90 -13.59
CA ARG A 4 9.28 -12.65 -12.92
C ARG A 4 10.03 -11.91 -11.80
N ARG A 5 9.58 -10.72 -11.35
CA ARG A 5 10.51 -9.66 -10.89
C ARG A 5 10.60 -9.31 -9.40
N PHE A 6 9.71 -9.77 -8.53
CA PHE A 6 9.71 -9.31 -7.12
C PHE A 6 10.39 -10.27 -6.12
N ALA A 7 10.48 -11.57 -6.44
CA ALA A 7 11.00 -12.59 -5.51
C ALA A 7 12.50 -12.43 -5.14
N ALA A 8 13.21 -11.49 -5.77
CA ALA A 8 14.63 -11.27 -5.57
C ALA A 8 14.98 -10.11 -4.62
N SER A 9 14.05 -9.31 -4.09
CA SER A 9 14.45 -8.02 -3.48
C SER A 9 14.42 -7.94 -1.95
N ALA A 10 13.60 -8.73 -1.24
CA ALA A 10 13.51 -8.61 0.23
C ALA A 10 14.09 -9.78 1.04
N PHE A 11 14.27 -10.96 0.43
CA PHE A 11 14.81 -12.14 1.13
C PHE A 11 15.84 -12.94 0.33
N VAL A 12 15.79 -12.89 -1.00
CA VAL A 12 16.81 -13.45 -1.90
C VAL A 12 17.82 -12.38 -2.36
N GLY A 13 17.53 -11.10 -2.10
CA GLY A 13 18.26 -9.93 -2.61
C GLY A 13 19.57 -9.61 -1.96
N LEU A 14 19.91 -10.32 -0.88
CA LEU A 14 21.17 -10.10 -0.19
C LEU A 14 22.32 -10.87 -0.85
N LEU A 15 22.03 -11.88 -1.70
CA LEU A 15 23.06 -12.65 -2.42
C LEU A 15 22.67 -13.08 -3.86
N GLY A 16 21.48 -12.75 -4.37
CA GLY A 16 20.99 -13.21 -5.68
C GLY A 16 20.62 -12.09 -6.64
N LEU A 17 21.61 -11.45 -7.28
CA LEU A 17 21.41 -10.61 -8.47
C LEU A 17 21.00 -11.49 -9.67
N ALA A 18 19.74 -11.91 -9.71
CA ALA A 18 19.06 -12.35 -10.92
C ALA A 18 17.56 -12.18 -10.76
N SER A 19 17.10 -10.97 -11.07
CA SER A 19 15.70 -10.70 -11.32
C SER A 19 15.52 -10.58 -12.83
N ILE A 20 14.55 -11.31 -13.38
CA ILE A 20 14.33 -11.41 -14.82
C ILE A 20 13.47 -10.21 -15.24
N ALA A 21 14.08 -9.03 -15.19
CA ALA A 21 13.50 -7.79 -15.69
C ALA A 21 13.78 -7.64 -17.21
N PRO A 22 12.81 -7.25 -18.04
CA PRO A 22 13.08 -6.52 -19.26
C PRO A 22 13.83 -5.26 -18.82
N HIS A 23 15.02 -5.16 -19.37
CA HIS A 23 15.88 -4.00 -19.27
C HIS A 23 15.06 -2.73 -19.52
N MET A 24 15.21 -1.73 -18.64
CA MET A 24 15.01 -0.38 -19.12
C MET A 24 16.08 -0.17 -20.21
N GLU A 25 15.73 0.47 -21.32
CA GLU A 25 16.73 0.83 -22.31
C GLU A 25 17.73 1.78 -21.65
N VAL A 26 18.85 1.22 -21.14
CA VAL A 26 20.10 1.95 -21.01
C VAL A 26 20.28 2.63 -22.35
N GLN A 27 20.59 3.93 -22.37
CA GLN A 27 20.82 4.65 -23.61
C GLN A 27 22.05 4.03 -24.31
N ALA A 28 21.82 2.96 -25.06
CA ALA A 28 22.83 2.07 -25.60
C ALA A 28 23.68 2.78 -26.66
N GLN A 29 23.21 3.93 -27.16
CA GLN A 29 24.00 4.81 -28.03
C GLN A 29 25.13 5.54 -27.29
N GLU A 30 25.06 5.72 -25.96
CA GLU A 30 26.07 6.46 -25.19
C GLU A 30 26.99 5.54 -24.36
N CYS A 31 26.44 4.43 -23.83
CA CYS A 31 27.18 3.51 -22.97
C CYS A 31 27.75 2.32 -23.76
N THR A 32 29.07 2.22 -23.85
CA THR A 32 29.74 1.07 -24.48
C THR A 32 30.65 0.39 -23.48
N ALA A 33 30.64 -0.95 -23.46
CA ALA A 33 31.70 -1.70 -22.81
C ALA A 33 32.97 -1.55 -23.67
N LYS A 34 33.76 -0.49 -23.44
CA LYS A 34 35.02 -0.30 -24.18
C LYS A 34 36.03 -1.39 -23.78
N GLU A 35 36.74 -1.93 -24.78
CA GLU A 35 37.85 -2.87 -24.59
C GLU A 35 39.05 -2.22 -23.89
N ASN A 36 39.04 -2.21 -22.55
CA ASN A 36 40.10 -1.64 -21.73
C ASN A 36 40.49 -2.59 -20.57
N THR A 37 41.53 -2.23 -19.81
CA THR A 37 42.35 -2.94 -18.79
C THR A 37 41.69 -3.95 -17.82
N PHE A 38 40.36 -4.04 -17.77
CA PHE A 38 39.57 -5.01 -16.99
C PHE A 38 38.54 -5.79 -17.84
N GLY A 39 38.76 -5.94 -19.16
CA GLY A 39 37.85 -6.67 -20.06
C GLY A 39 37.51 -8.07 -19.54
N PHE A 40 38.48 -8.77 -18.96
CA PHE A 40 38.27 -10.07 -18.32
C PHE A 40 37.18 -10.08 -17.22
N LEU A 41 37.03 -8.96 -16.49
CA LEU A 41 36.07 -8.80 -15.41
C LEU A 41 34.69 -8.48 -16.00
N VAL A 42 34.65 -7.55 -16.95
CA VAL A 42 33.43 -7.12 -17.65
C VAL A 42 32.78 -8.30 -18.40
N ASP A 43 33.58 -9.11 -19.08
CA ASP A 43 33.10 -10.27 -19.86
C ASP A 43 32.51 -11.38 -18.98
N ALA A 44 32.96 -11.47 -17.72
CA ALA A 44 32.52 -12.49 -16.78
C ALA A 44 31.38 -12.03 -15.87
N LEU A 45 31.04 -10.73 -15.86
CA LEU A 45 29.90 -10.20 -15.13
C LEU A 45 28.58 -10.45 -15.86
N PRO A 46 27.48 -10.69 -15.13
CA PRO A 46 26.17 -10.84 -15.75
C PRO A 46 25.74 -9.55 -16.48
N ALA A 47 25.08 -9.72 -17.63
CA ALA A 47 24.44 -8.62 -18.35
C ALA A 47 23.09 -8.20 -17.73
N ASP A 48 22.60 -8.96 -16.75
CA ASP A 48 21.40 -8.64 -15.97
C ASP A 48 21.53 -7.22 -15.38
N PHE A 49 20.49 -6.38 -15.56
CA PHE A 49 20.49 -4.97 -15.14
C PHE A 49 21.64 -4.10 -15.69
N GLY A 50 22.30 -4.56 -16.76
CA GLY A 50 23.45 -3.85 -17.32
C GLY A 50 24.64 -3.76 -16.37
N LEU A 51 24.80 -4.70 -15.42
CA LEU A 51 25.92 -4.68 -14.47
C LEU A 51 27.28 -4.64 -15.19
N ASN A 52 27.47 -5.46 -16.21
CA ASN A 52 28.68 -5.44 -17.04
C ASN A 52 28.90 -4.07 -17.70
N THR A 53 27.87 -3.44 -18.27
CA THR A 53 27.92 -2.11 -18.87
C THR A 53 28.24 -1.03 -17.82
N CYS A 54 27.59 -1.07 -16.66
CA CYS A 54 27.81 -0.16 -15.55
C CYS A 54 29.26 -0.21 -15.07
N VAL A 55 29.76 -1.43 -14.80
CA VAL A 55 31.15 -1.68 -14.39
C VAL A 55 32.11 -1.20 -15.48
N ALA A 56 31.87 -1.53 -16.75
CA ALA A 56 32.73 -1.12 -17.87
C ALA A 56 32.87 0.41 -18.00
N ASN A 57 31.80 1.15 -17.76
CA ASN A 57 31.80 2.62 -17.83
C ASN A 57 32.38 3.27 -16.55
N ASN A 58 32.50 2.51 -15.46
CA ASN A 58 33.08 2.96 -14.19
C ASN A 58 34.43 2.28 -13.86
N VAL A 59 35.10 1.68 -14.86
CA VAL A 59 36.38 0.98 -14.70
C VAL A 59 37.45 1.88 -14.07
N GLY A 60 37.47 3.19 -14.34
CA GLY A 60 38.42 4.10 -13.71
C GLY A 60 38.26 4.16 -12.19
N THR A 61 37.03 4.20 -11.69
CA THR A 61 36.73 4.18 -10.26
C THR A 61 37.08 2.83 -9.64
N ILE A 62 36.77 1.73 -10.33
CA ILE A 62 37.13 0.38 -9.91
C ILE A 62 38.66 0.24 -9.85
N ALA A 63 39.36 0.67 -10.89
CA ALA A 63 40.82 0.64 -10.96
C ALA A 63 41.45 1.48 -9.85
N LEU A 64 40.89 2.64 -9.50
CA LEU A 64 41.35 3.45 -8.38
C LEU A 64 41.01 2.83 -7.02
N ALA A 65 39.85 2.18 -6.89
CA ALA A 65 39.47 1.45 -5.70
C ALA A 65 40.42 0.28 -5.46
N VAL A 66 40.69 -0.53 -6.48
CA VAL A 66 41.62 -1.66 -6.44
C VAL A 66 43.09 -1.20 -6.41
N ALA A 67 43.45 -0.08 -7.02
CA ALA A 67 44.81 0.47 -6.89
C ALA A 67 45.07 0.95 -5.47
N SER A 68 44.05 1.43 -4.76
CA SER A 68 44.20 1.80 -3.35
C SER A 68 44.42 0.60 -2.42
N THR A 69 44.28 -0.63 -2.94
CA THR A 69 44.49 -1.88 -2.21
C THR A 69 45.84 -2.54 -2.52
N LEU A 70 46.71 -1.90 -3.34
CA LEU A 70 48.01 -2.42 -3.80
C LEU A 70 49.02 -2.83 -2.70
N PHE A 71 48.73 -2.54 -1.42
CA PHE A 71 49.50 -2.97 -0.25
C PHE A 71 48.63 -3.59 0.85
N SER A 72 47.46 -4.13 0.49
CA SER A 72 46.48 -4.73 1.41
C SER A 72 46.17 -6.18 1.02
N SER A 73 45.31 -6.84 1.79
CA SER A 73 44.81 -8.22 1.59
C SER A 73 43.86 -8.38 0.39
N CYS A 74 43.65 -7.35 -0.43
CA CYS A 74 42.85 -7.43 -1.65
C CYS A 74 43.63 -6.86 -2.86
N GLY A 75 43.87 -7.68 -3.88
CA GLY A 75 44.45 -7.29 -5.16
C GLY A 75 43.48 -7.47 -6.33
N ALA A 76 43.87 -6.94 -7.50
CA ALA A 76 43.11 -7.13 -8.74
C ALA A 76 43.01 -8.61 -9.17
N LEU A 77 43.99 -9.42 -8.79
CA LEU A 77 43.99 -10.87 -9.02
C LEU A 77 43.00 -11.58 -8.11
N ASP A 78 42.83 -11.15 -6.85
CA ASP A 78 41.86 -11.78 -5.95
C ASP A 78 40.42 -11.54 -6.42
N ILE A 79 40.13 -10.35 -6.95
CA ILE A 79 38.83 -10.05 -7.60
C ILE A 79 38.64 -10.90 -8.85
N TYR A 80 39.70 -11.11 -9.63
CA TYR A 80 39.64 -11.97 -10.81
C TYR A 80 39.35 -13.43 -10.44
N ASP A 81 40.00 -13.92 -9.38
CA ASP A 81 39.88 -15.28 -8.92
C ASP A 81 38.49 -15.55 -8.33
N ILE A 82 37.86 -14.59 -7.64
CA ILE A 82 36.44 -14.67 -7.24
C ILE A 82 35.55 -14.92 -8.45
N VAL A 83 35.69 -14.08 -9.48
CA VAL A 83 34.82 -14.12 -10.67
C VAL A 83 35.02 -15.41 -11.47
N LYS A 84 36.17 -16.07 -11.31
CA LYS A 84 36.47 -17.37 -11.91
C LYS A 84 36.13 -18.57 -11.04
N ASN A 85 35.97 -18.40 -9.74
CA ASN A 85 35.70 -19.49 -8.80
C ASN A 85 34.39 -20.21 -9.16
N GLU A 86 34.49 -21.49 -9.54
CA GLU A 86 33.36 -22.29 -10.02
C GLU A 86 32.36 -22.62 -8.90
N ASP A 87 32.83 -22.78 -7.65
CA ASP A 87 31.97 -23.05 -6.49
C ASP A 87 31.15 -21.80 -6.12
N PHE A 88 31.75 -20.62 -6.18
CA PHE A 88 31.06 -19.33 -6.04
C PHE A 88 30.03 -19.12 -7.16
N LYS A 89 30.39 -19.41 -8.43
CA LYS A 89 29.41 -19.40 -9.54
C LYS A 89 28.28 -20.41 -9.31
N GLY A 90 28.60 -21.58 -8.75
CA GLY A 90 27.62 -22.60 -8.36
C GLY A 90 26.61 -22.07 -7.34
N LEU A 91 27.09 -21.39 -6.30
CA LEU A 91 26.25 -20.72 -5.30
C LEU A 91 25.39 -19.61 -5.93
N MET A 92 25.99 -18.76 -6.78
CA MET A 92 25.24 -17.72 -7.50
C MET A 92 24.14 -18.34 -8.37
N ASN A 93 24.45 -19.42 -9.10
CA ASN A 93 23.49 -20.15 -9.94
C ASN A 93 22.36 -20.79 -9.12
N LEU A 94 22.62 -21.24 -7.89
CA LEU A 94 21.57 -21.68 -6.97
C LEU A 94 20.60 -20.53 -6.70
N PHE A 95 21.10 -19.35 -6.29
CA PHE A 95 20.23 -18.19 -6.04
C PHE A 95 19.46 -17.76 -7.28
N LYS A 96 20.09 -17.76 -8.46
CA LYS A 96 19.39 -17.51 -9.74
C LYS A 96 18.28 -18.51 -9.99
N SER A 97 18.52 -19.80 -9.71
CA SER A 97 17.55 -20.88 -9.90
C SER A 97 16.38 -20.76 -8.93
N ILE A 98 16.64 -20.43 -7.66
CA ILE A 98 15.60 -20.18 -6.65
C ILE A 98 14.75 -18.97 -7.05
N ALA A 99 15.38 -17.87 -7.48
CA ALA A 99 14.65 -16.69 -7.95
C ALA A 99 13.76 -16.99 -9.18
N ALA A 100 14.23 -17.85 -10.09
CA ALA A 100 13.48 -18.24 -11.27
C ALA A 100 12.35 -19.25 -10.98
N LYS A 101 12.55 -20.15 -10.00
CA LYS A 101 11.61 -21.22 -9.63
C LYS A 101 11.53 -21.37 -8.11
N PRO A 102 10.95 -20.40 -7.39
CA PRO A 102 10.98 -20.40 -5.93
C PRO A 102 10.14 -21.53 -5.32
N ALA A 103 9.15 -22.06 -6.04
CA ALA A 103 8.42 -23.24 -5.60
C ALA A 103 9.33 -24.48 -5.45
N ASP A 104 10.46 -24.52 -6.18
CA ASP A 104 11.45 -25.59 -6.17
C ASP A 104 12.59 -25.34 -5.18
N ILE A 105 12.45 -24.41 -4.23
CA ILE A 105 13.51 -24.04 -3.28
C ILE A 105 14.10 -25.25 -2.54
N SER A 106 13.26 -26.15 -2.01
CA SER A 106 13.72 -27.35 -1.28
C SER A 106 14.56 -28.29 -2.16
N PRO A 107 14.08 -28.78 -3.33
CA PRO A 107 14.89 -29.66 -4.17
C PRO A 107 16.11 -28.97 -4.78
N LEU A 108 16.09 -27.65 -5.03
CA LEU A 108 17.25 -26.89 -5.50
C LEU A 108 18.35 -26.83 -4.43
N ILE A 109 17.99 -26.46 -3.20
CA ILE A 109 18.92 -26.40 -2.07
C ILE A 109 19.46 -27.79 -1.76
N TYR A 110 18.60 -28.82 -1.71
CA TYR A 110 19.05 -30.19 -1.48
C TYR A 110 20.11 -30.63 -2.50
N LYS A 111 19.86 -30.41 -3.80
CA LYS A 111 20.82 -30.79 -4.86
C LYS A 111 22.14 -30.05 -4.73
N TYR A 112 22.10 -28.77 -4.34
CA TYR A 112 23.31 -28.00 -4.09
C TYR A 112 24.09 -28.59 -2.91
N MET A 113 23.43 -28.82 -1.76
CA MET A 113 24.06 -29.41 -0.56
C MET A 113 24.67 -30.78 -0.87
N ALA A 114 23.93 -31.66 -1.56
CA ALA A 114 24.38 -33.02 -1.90
C ALA A 114 25.54 -33.05 -2.91
N ALA A 115 25.76 -31.96 -3.65
CA ALA A 115 26.89 -31.82 -4.56
C ALA A 115 28.14 -31.27 -3.87
N GLN A 116 28.04 -30.79 -2.62
CA GLN A 116 29.18 -30.24 -1.90
C GLN A 116 30.02 -31.34 -1.23
N ASN A 117 31.32 -31.09 -1.18
CA ASN A 117 32.33 -31.82 -0.44
C ASN A 117 33.31 -30.82 0.21
N ASP A 118 34.25 -31.34 1.01
CA ASP A 118 35.29 -30.56 1.72
C ASP A 118 35.96 -29.55 0.77
N ASP A 119 36.51 -30.01 -0.36
CA ASP A 119 37.21 -29.15 -1.33
C ASP A 119 36.31 -28.03 -1.88
N SER A 120 35.07 -28.34 -2.28
CA SER A 120 34.15 -27.33 -2.85
C SER A 120 33.73 -26.27 -1.83
N VAL A 121 33.51 -26.66 -0.57
CA VAL A 121 33.14 -25.71 0.48
C VAL A 121 34.36 -24.91 0.93
N ASP A 122 35.54 -25.52 1.03
CA ASP A 122 36.77 -24.80 1.34
C ASP A 122 37.12 -23.81 0.21
N ASN A 123 36.99 -24.18 -1.07
CA ASN A 123 37.16 -23.25 -2.20
C ASN A 123 36.17 -22.08 -2.15
N LEU A 124 34.92 -22.34 -1.76
CA LEU A 124 33.92 -21.30 -1.58
C LEU A 124 34.28 -20.38 -0.41
N CYS A 125 34.71 -20.97 0.71
CA CYS A 125 35.15 -20.24 1.89
C CYS A 125 36.42 -19.42 1.64
N ASP A 126 37.33 -19.90 0.81
CA ASP A 126 38.50 -19.17 0.33
C ASP A 126 38.10 -17.98 -0.56
N ALA A 127 37.04 -18.10 -1.38
CA ALA A 127 36.53 -16.97 -2.13
C ALA A 127 35.96 -15.88 -1.21
N PHE A 128 35.24 -16.27 -0.15
CA PHE A 128 34.72 -15.32 0.83
C PHE A 128 35.82 -14.68 1.69
N SER A 129 36.68 -15.52 2.26
CA SER A 129 37.71 -15.16 3.24
C SER A 129 38.95 -14.54 2.60
N GLY A 130 39.35 -15.02 1.42
CA GLY A 130 40.53 -14.55 0.71
C GLY A 130 40.27 -13.28 -0.10
N ALA A 131 39.01 -13.01 -0.45
CA ALA A 131 38.72 -11.96 -1.41
C ALA A 131 37.43 -11.17 -1.14
N LEU A 132 36.24 -11.78 -1.00
CA LEU A 132 34.99 -10.98 -0.88
C LEU A 132 34.93 -10.09 0.36
N GLY A 133 35.33 -10.60 1.53
CA GLY A 133 35.43 -9.80 2.76
C GLY A 133 36.46 -8.68 2.61
N PRO A 134 37.76 -9.01 2.39
CA PRO A 134 38.84 -8.02 2.35
C PRO A 134 38.69 -7.01 1.20
N CYS A 135 38.23 -7.46 0.03
CA CYS A 135 37.96 -6.57 -1.10
C CYS A 135 36.69 -5.77 -0.90
N GLY A 136 35.63 -6.37 -0.34
CA GLY A 136 34.37 -5.72 -0.09
C GLY A 136 34.56 -4.45 0.74
N GLU A 137 35.30 -4.54 1.84
CA GLU A 137 35.63 -3.42 2.72
C GLU A 137 36.25 -2.22 1.99
N LYS A 138 37.13 -2.46 1.01
CA LYS A 138 37.87 -1.39 0.33
C LYS A 138 37.21 -0.90 -0.96
N VAL A 139 36.50 -1.80 -1.64
CA VAL A 139 35.94 -1.56 -2.98
C VAL A 139 34.51 -1.03 -2.88
N ILE A 140 33.64 -1.64 -2.07
CA ILE A 140 32.21 -1.28 -2.00
C ILE A 140 31.98 0.19 -1.62
N PRO A 141 32.67 0.77 -0.62
CA PRO A 141 32.50 2.19 -0.27
C PRO A 141 32.83 3.18 -1.40
N LYS A 142 33.63 2.76 -2.40
CA LYS A 142 33.98 3.58 -3.56
C LYS A 142 33.07 3.33 -4.76
N LEU A 143 32.57 2.11 -4.91
CA LEU A 143 31.70 1.74 -6.02
C LEU A 143 30.26 2.17 -5.82
N LEU A 144 29.69 2.02 -4.62
CA LEU A 144 28.29 2.40 -4.39
C LEU A 144 28.01 3.87 -4.77
N PRO A 145 28.80 4.87 -4.33
CA PRO A 145 28.55 6.26 -4.71
C PRO A 145 28.74 6.51 -6.21
N ALA A 146 29.66 5.78 -6.86
CA ALA A 146 29.89 5.93 -8.29
C ALA A 146 28.73 5.37 -9.12
N PHE A 147 28.25 4.17 -8.80
CA PHE A 147 27.11 3.57 -9.46
C PHE A 147 25.82 4.36 -9.22
N GLN A 148 25.64 4.89 -8.01
CA GLN A 148 24.49 5.74 -7.71
C GLN A 148 24.51 7.07 -8.49
N LYS A 149 25.69 7.62 -8.74
CA LYS A 149 25.87 8.89 -9.47
C LYS A 149 25.72 8.74 -10.99
N ASP A 150 26.06 7.58 -11.55
CA ASP A 150 25.92 7.29 -12.98
C ASP A 150 24.49 6.80 -13.30
N ASP A 151 23.57 7.73 -13.48
CA ASP A 151 22.16 7.44 -13.74
C ASP A 151 21.86 7.09 -15.21
N VAL A 152 22.87 7.10 -16.08
CA VAL A 152 22.79 6.78 -17.52
C VAL A 152 23.27 5.35 -17.78
N CYS A 153 24.54 5.04 -17.47
CA CYS A 153 25.14 3.72 -17.75
C CYS A 153 24.98 2.73 -16.60
N CYS A 154 24.79 3.21 -15.37
CA CYS A 154 24.44 2.40 -14.21
C CYS A 154 22.97 2.53 -13.82
N ALA A 155 22.09 2.97 -14.74
CA ALA A 155 20.70 3.28 -14.48
C ALA A 155 19.97 2.24 -13.59
N ASP A 156 19.88 1.00 -14.05
CA ASP A 156 19.17 -0.07 -13.34
C ASP A 156 19.87 -0.44 -12.02
N ILE A 157 21.22 -0.51 -12.00
CA ILE A 157 22.01 -0.79 -10.78
C ILE A 157 21.80 0.31 -9.74
N SER A 158 21.79 1.56 -10.17
CA SER A 158 21.55 2.73 -9.34
C SER A 158 20.17 2.68 -8.70
N ASP A 159 19.15 2.24 -9.45
CA ASP A 159 17.79 2.04 -8.92
C ASP A 159 17.69 0.82 -7.98
N LEU A 160 18.46 -0.24 -8.23
CA LEU A 160 18.57 -1.39 -7.31
C LEU A 160 19.26 -1.03 -5.98
N ILE A 161 20.30 -0.17 -6.02
CA ILE A 161 20.95 0.31 -4.80
C ILE A 161 19.97 1.17 -3.99
N ASP A 162 19.16 2.01 -4.63
CA ASP A 162 18.13 2.79 -3.93
C ASP A 162 17.11 1.86 -3.24
N LEU A 163 16.73 0.77 -3.89
CA LEU A 163 15.80 -0.22 -3.33
C LEU A 163 16.29 -0.85 -2.03
N LEU A 164 17.61 -0.94 -1.80
CA LEU A 164 18.15 -1.45 -0.53
C LEU A 164 17.72 -0.58 0.67
N ASN A 165 17.36 0.70 0.47
CA ASN A 165 16.83 1.52 1.56
C ASN A 165 15.48 1.01 2.11
N ILE A 166 14.80 0.07 1.42
CA ILE A 166 13.62 -0.60 1.97
C ILE A 166 13.97 -1.56 3.12
N VAL A 167 15.16 -2.17 3.09
CA VAL A 167 15.60 -3.16 4.09
C VAL A 167 16.66 -2.61 5.05
N VAL A 168 17.36 -1.54 4.66
CA VAL A 168 18.41 -0.91 5.46
C VAL A 168 17.86 0.29 6.25
N PRO A 169 17.92 0.25 7.59
CA PRO A 169 17.52 1.37 8.43
C PRO A 169 18.18 2.70 8.06
N ALA A 170 17.46 3.80 8.24
CA ALA A 170 17.92 5.11 7.79
C ALA A 170 19.19 5.61 8.49
N ASP A 171 19.45 5.14 9.70
CA ASP A 171 20.60 5.43 10.55
C ASP A 171 21.73 4.40 10.40
N LYS A 172 21.56 3.39 9.54
CA LYS A 172 22.55 2.35 9.28
C LYS A 172 23.28 2.60 7.97
N SER A 173 24.60 2.44 7.97
CA SER A 173 25.43 2.52 6.75
C SER A 173 25.05 1.39 5.79
N MET A 174 24.93 1.75 4.51
CA MET A 174 24.67 0.78 3.44
C MET A 174 25.89 -0.13 3.23
N GLU A 175 27.09 0.44 3.34
CA GLU A 175 28.36 -0.25 3.23
C GLU A 175 28.52 -1.28 4.34
N PHE A 176 28.28 -0.89 5.60
CA PHE A 176 28.32 -1.81 6.74
C PHE A 176 27.31 -2.94 6.60
N PHE A 177 26.07 -2.62 6.21
CA PHE A 177 25.05 -3.63 5.97
C PHE A 177 25.53 -4.65 4.93
N ILE A 178 25.98 -4.20 3.75
CA ILE A 178 26.42 -5.10 2.68
C ILE A 178 27.66 -5.92 3.07
N VAL A 179 28.70 -5.26 3.59
CA VAL A 179 30.00 -5.91 3.85
C VAL A 179 29.94 -6.73 5.13
N ASN A 180 29.73 -6.08 6.27
CA ASN A 180 29.90 -6.71 7.58
C ASN A 180 28.70 -7.61 7.96
N GLU A 181 27.49 -7.30 7.51
CA GLU A 181 26.32 -8.11 7.89
C GLU A 181 25.91 -9.17 6.88
N LEU A 182 26.09 -8.92 5.57
CA LEU A 182 25.71 -9.90 4.54
C LEU A 182 26.87 -10.76 4.10
N ILE A 183 27.95 -10.15 3.58
CA ILE A 183 29.09 -10.90 3.06
C ILE A 183 29.78 -11.64 4.20
N ASP A 184 30.17 -10.90 5.24
CA ASP A 184 30.80 -11.45 6.43
C ASP A 184 29.84 -12.30 7.27
N GLY A 185 28.56 -11.91 7.37
CA GLY A 185 27.55 -12.73 8.03
C GLY A 185 27.35 -14.08 7.35
N PHE A 186 27.28 -14.11 6.02
CA PHE A 186 27.20 -15.36 5.26
C PHE A 186 28.50 -16.17 5.35
N ASN A 187 29.66 -15.50 5.34
CA ASN A 187 30.95 -16.15 5.55
C ASN A 187 30.99 -16.83 6.93
N ARG A 188 30.60 -16.15 8.01
CA ARG A 188 30.48 -16.74 9.35
C ARG A 188 29.49 -17.91 9.37
N PHE A 189 28.34 -17.74 8.73
CA PHE A 189 27.29 -18.77 8.68
C PHE A 189 27.80 -20.07 8.04
N LEU A 190 28.53 -19.98 6.94
CA LEU A 190 28.95 -21.15 6.16
C LEU A 190 30.35 -21.66 6.54
N CYS A 191 31.29 -20.75 6.76
CA CYS A 191 32.74 -21.03 6.75
C CYS A 191 33.41 -21.04 8.11
N SER A 192 32.69 -20.71 9.18
CA SER A 192 33.19 -20.93 10.55
C SER A 192 33.56 -22.39 10.74
N LYS A 193 34.64 -22.66 11.48
CA LYS A 193 35.19 -24.01 11.63
C LYS A 193 34.74 -24.64 12.94
N LYS A 194 34.26 -25.88 12.86
CA LYS A 194 33.93 -26.78 13.97
C LYS A 194 34.89 -27.97 13.89
N GLY A 195 36.00 -27.89 14.62
CA GLY A 195 37.15 -28.75 14.35
C GLY A 195 37.70 -28.48 12.94
N ASP A 196 37.87 -29.51 12.13
CA ASP A 196 38.40 -29.39 10.76
C ASP A 196 37.31 -29.06 9.71
N ALA A 197 36.04 -29.36 10.01
CA ALA A 197 34.91 -29.13 9.10
C ALA A 197 34.37 -27.70 9.21
N SER A 198 33.88 -27.14 8.11
CA SER A 198 33.09 -25.91 8.17
C SER A 198 31.68 -26.18 8.68
N CYS A 199 31.09 -25.20 9.35
CA CYS A 199 29.71 -25.25 9.86
C CYS A 199 28.70 -25.55 8.74
N GLY A 200 28.91 -24.96 7.56
CA GLY A 200 28.10 -25.22 6.38
C GLY A 200 28.16 -26.68 5.93
N LEU A 201 29.37 -27.23 5.83
CA LEU A 201 29.57 -28.61 5.40
C LEU A 201 29.07 -29.64 6.42
N ASP A 202 29.28 -29.40 7.72
CA ASP A 202 28.73 -30.23 8.81
C ASP A 202 27.20 -30.30 8.69
N MET A 203 26.55 -29.13 8.53
CA MET A 203 25.11 -29.04 8.31
C MET A 203 24.66 -29.77 7.04
N PHE A 204 25.31 -29.52 5.90
CA PHE A 204 24.97 -30.17 4.62
C PHE A 204 25.10 -31.69 4.70
N SER A 205 26.16 -32.18 5.32
CA SER A 205 26.41 -33.61 5.53
C SER A 205 25.34 -34.26 6.42
N GLN A 206 24.99 -33.61 7.54
CA GLN A 206 23.92 -34.07 8.42
C GLN A 206 22.58 -34.14 7.67
N LEU A 207 22.19 -33.08 6.96
CA LEU A 207 20.90 -33.02 6.25
C LEU A 207 20.81 -34.02 5.09
N THR A 208 21.86 -34.15 4.28
CA THR A 208 21.86 -35.07 3.13
C THR A 208 21.96 -36.54 3.55
N LYS A 209 22.39 -36.82 4.80
CA LYS A 209 22.30 -38.14 5.41
C LYS A 209 20.90 -38.46 5.93
N MET A 210 20.17 -37.45 6.40
CA MET A 210 18.82 -37.61 6.97
C MET A 210 17.71 -37.60 5.92
N TYR A 211 17.91 -36.88 4.82
CA TYR A 211 16.88 -36.60 3.83
C TYR A 211 17.31 -37.00 2.41
N THR A 212 16.34 -37.12 1.52
CA THR A 212 16.51 -37.25 0.07
C THR A 212 15.93 -36.01 -0.61
N VAL A 213 16.19 -35.86 -1.92
CA VAL A 213 15.65 -34.73 -2.69
C VAL A 213 14.11 -34.70 -2.69
N GLU A 214 13.46 -35.85 -2.52
CA GLU A 214 12.00 -35.98 -2.51
C GLU A 214 11.35 -35.61 -1.16
N ASN A 215 12.09 -35.74 -0.04
CA ASN A 215 11.52 -35.56 1.31
C ASN A 215 12.13 -34.41 2.12
N PHE A 216 13.18 -33.76 1.61
CA PHE A 216 13.75 -32.57 2.23
C PHE A 216 12.81 -31.36 2.09
N ASP A 217 12.48 -30.74 3.21
CA ASP A 217 11.80 -29.45 3.28
C ASP A 217 12.75 -28.39 3.85
N PHE A 218 13.09 -27.38 3.03
CA PHE A 218 14.01 -26.32 3.41
C PHE A 218 13.52 -25.55 4.63
N PHE A 219 12.26 -25.13 4.66
CA PHE A 219 11.74 -24.32 5.76
C PHE A 219 11.71 -25.13 7.06
N GLN A 220 11.24 -26.38 7.00
CA GLN A 220 11.13 -27.25 8.18
C GLN A 220 12.48 -27.51 8.86
N HIS A 221 13.54 -27.66 8.09
CA HIS A 221 14.83 -28.14 8.60
C HIS A 221 15.91 -27.07 8.71
N MET A 222 15.79 -25.96 7.98
CA MET A 222 16.78 -24.87 8.00
C MET A 222 16.28 -23.59 8.65
N VAL A 223 14.97 -23.34 8.64
CA VAL A 223 14.39 -22.06 9.09
C VAL A 223 13.65 -22.23 10.41
N LEU A 224 12.67 -23.14 10.45
CA LEU A 224 11.79 -23.33 11.59
C LEU A 224 12.46 -23.79 12.90
N PRO A 225 13.62 -24.49 12.92
CA PRO A 225 14.31 -24.75 14.19
C PRO A 225 14.69 -23.47 14.95
N PHE A 226 14.93 -22.37 14.24
CA PHE A 226 15.19 -21.06 14.84
C PHE A 226 13.91 -20.32 15.25
N MET A 227 12.76 -20.97 15.13
CA MET A 227 11.44 -20.38 15.42
C MET A 227 10.48 -21.31 16.19
N THR A 228 10.88 -22.54 16.54
CA THR A 228 10.02 -23.51 17.23
C THR A 228 10.62 -24.07 18.53
N ILE A 229 11.84 -23.68 18.91
CA ILE A 229 12.45 -24.13 20.16
C ILE A 229 12.25 -23.04 21.22
N GLY A 230 11.54 -23.40 22.30
CA GLY A 230 11.15 -22.45 23.33
C GLY A 230 12.22 -22.17 24.37
N GLY A 231 11.92 -21.17 25.20
CA GLY A 231 12.73 -20.76 26.36
C GLY A 231 13.15 -21.91 27.27
N GLY A 232 14.45 -22.08 27.45
CA GLY A 232 15.07 -23.09 28.31
C GLY A 232 15.46 -24.40 27.61
N GLU A 233 15.08 -24.59 26.34
CA GLU A 233 15.42 -25.77 25.55
C GLU A 233 16.32 -25.45 24.34
N GLU A 234 16.66 -24.17 24.09
CA GLU A 234 17.34 -23.72 22.87
C GLU A 234 18.70 -24.39 22.67
N CYS A 235 19.53 -24.43 23.72
CA CYS A 235 20.86 -25.02 23.64
C CYS A 235 20.80 -26.53 23.40
N SER A 236 19.95 -27.24 24.16
CA SER A 236 19.79 -28.69 24.02
C SER A 236 19.17 -29.05 22.67
N GLY A 237 18.11 -28.36 22.27
CA GLY A 237 17.39 -28.58 21.02
C GLY A 237 18.26 -28.34 19.79
N LEU A 238 19.01 -27.23 19.75
CA LEU A 238 19.95 -26.94 18.65
C LEU A 238 21.21 -27.81 18.68
N SER A 239 21.44 -28.57 19.76
CA SER A 239 22.44 -29.66 19.79
C SER A 239 21.91 -30.96 19.19
N GLY A 240 20.69 -30.96 18.63
CA GLY A 240 20.05 -32.12 18.03
C GLY A 240 19.32 -33.03 19.03
N ASN A 241 19.22 -32.64 20.30
CA ASN A 241 18.45 -33.40 21.29
C ASN A 241 16.93 -33.15 21.13
N PRO A 242 16.08 -34.05 21.62
CA PRO A 242 14.64 -33.83 21.66
C PRO A 242 14.27 -32.57 22.45
N TYR A 243 13.35 -31.78 21.91
CA TYR A 243 12.78 -30.59 22.55
C TYR A 243 11.26 -30.58 22.37
N LYS A 244 10.56 -29.71 23.10
CA LYS A 244 9.14 -29.47 22.86
C LYS A 244 8.97 -28.36 21.81
N ASP A 245 8.53 -28.74 20.63
CA ASP A 245 8.25 -27.80 19.55
C ASP A 245 7.08 -26.88 19.94
N THR A 246 7.33 -25.57 19.98
CA THR A 246 6.37 -24.58 20.50
C THR A 246 5.15 -24.42 19.60
N ALA A 247 5.28 -24.65 18.30
CA ALA A 247 4.21 -24.48 17.33
C ALA A 247 3.24 -25.68 17.32
N SER A 248 3.78 -26.89 17.28
CA SER A 248 3.03 -28.15 17.27
C SER A 248 2.67 -28.67 18.67
N GLN A 249 3.40 -28.21 19.70
CA GLN A 249 3.37 -28.73 21.08
C GLN A 249 3.76 -30.21 21.19
N ALA A 250 4.37 -30.79 20.15
CA ALA A 250 4.85 -32.16 20.11
C ALA A 250 6.37 -32.23 20.40
N SER A 251 6.89 -33.44 20.60
CA SER A 251 8.35 -33.64 20.64
C SER A 251 8.91 -33.44 19.23
N GLY A 252 9.93 -32.59 19.11
CA GLY A 252 10.68 -32.36 17.89
C GLY A 252 12.16 -32.70 18.07
N THR A 253 12.86 -32.87 16.97
CA THR A 253 14.33 -32.98 16.89
C THR A 253 14.80 -32.22 15.66
N THR A 254 16.01 -31.68 15.70
CA THR A 254 16.67 -31.07 14.53
C THR A 254 18.10 -31.59 14.41
N ILE A 255 18.84 -31.12 13.42
CA ILE A 255 20.27 -31.45 13.27
C ILE A 255 21.07 -30.87 14.44
N ASN A 256 22.29 -31.37 14.65
CA ASN A 256 23.19 -30.78 15.65
C ASN A 256 23.92 -29.58 15.03
N PHE A 257 23.38 -28.38 15.26
CA PHE A 257 24.07 -27.14 14.92
C PHE A 257 25.24 -26.86 15.90
N GLY A 258 25.08 -27.20 17.18
CA GLY A 258 26.13 -27.04 18.20
C GLY A 258 26.70 -25.62 18.24
N CYS A 259 28.03 -25.49 18.34
CA CYS A 259 28.68 -24.18 18.40
C CYS A 259 28.46 -23.29 17.16
N CYS A 260 28.05 -23.86 16.02
CA CYS A 260 27.84 -23.11 14.77
C CYS A 260 26.70 -22.09 14.91
N VAL A 261 25.76 -22.31 15.83
CA VAL A 261 24.67 -21.38 16.13
C VAL A 261 25.19 -19.98 16.47
N HIS A 262 26.31 -19.89 17.21
CA HIS A 262 26.90 -18.60 17.59
C HIS A 262 27.32 -17.78 16.37
N GLN A 263 27.80 -18.45 15.32
CA GLN A 263 28.30 -17.82 14.10
C GLN A 263 27.24 -17.63 13.03
N MET A 264 26.20 -18.47 13.03
CA MET A 264 25.02 -18.31 12.15
C MET A 264 24.09 -17.19 12.63
N ARG A 265 23.99 -16.98 13.95
CA ARG A 265 23.06 -16.04 14.59
C ARG A 265 23.12 -14.62 14.01
N PRO A 266 24.28 -13.95 13.85
CA PRO A 266 24.33 -12.59 13.34
C PRO A 266 23.64 -12.43 11.98
N PHE A 267 23.91 -13.34 11.04
CA PHE A 267 23.30 -13.30 9.71
C PHE A 267 21.78 -13.50 9.74
N ILE A 268 21.30 -14.46 10.54
CA ILE A 268 19.86 -14.69 10.69
C ILE A 268 19.18 -13.50 11.36
N GLN A 269 19.83 -12.88 12.35
CA GLN A 269 19.33 -11.67 13.01
C GLN A 269 19.29 -10.46 12.08
N THR A 270 20.25 -10.32 11.15
CA THR A 270 20.21 -9.30 10.10
C THR A 270 18.97 -9.45 9.23
N ILE A 271 18.65 -10.69 8.81
CA ILE A 271 17.45 -10.98 8.03
C ILE A 271 16.18 -10.67 8.83
N GLN A 272 16.09 -11.12 10.08
CA GLN A 272 14.95 -10.84 10.97
C GLN A 272 14.76 -9.32 11.19
N ALA A 273 15.86 -8.58 11.40
CA ALA A 273 15.84 -7.14 11.58
C ALA A 273 15.40 -6.40 10.31
N ALA A 274 15.80 -6.87 9.13
CA ALA A 274 15.34 -6.33 7.86
C ALA A 274 13.82 -6.51 7.68
N VAL A 275 13.29 -7.70 7.99
CA VAL A 275 11.83 -7.94 7.98
C VAL A 275 11.12 -6.99 8.91
N LYS A 276 11.56 -6.94 10.17
CA LYS A 276 10.97 -6.04 11.17
C LYS A 276 11.06 -4.57 10.74
N TYR A 277 12.15 -4.17 10.10
CA TYR A 277 12.28 -2.80 9.59
C TYR A 277 11.27 -2.52 8.48
N ILE A 278 11.03 -3.44 7.57
CA ILE A 278 10.02 -3.28 6.51
C ILE A 278 8.60 -3.25 7.11
N THR A 279 8.27 -4.27 7.91
CA THR A 279 6.88 -4.58 8.28
C THR A 279 6.44 -4.00 9.62
N ASN A 280 7.41 -3.65 10.47
CA ASN A 280 7.22 -3.33 11.88
C ASN A 280 6.66 -4.50 12.73
N ASP A 281 6.61 -5.71 12.16
CA ASP A 281 6.18 -6.94 12.82
C ASP A 281 7.34 -7.95 12.90
N GLU A 282 7.39 -8.73 13.97
CA GLU A 282 8.41 -9.77 14.13
C GLU A 282 8.13 -10.95 13.21
N THR A 283 9.17 -11.62 12.72
CA THR A 283 9.03 -12.76 11.79
C THR A 283 8.17 -13.89 12.38
N TRP A 284 8.29 -14.18 13.68
CA TRP A 284 7.48 -15.22 14.34
C TRP A 284 6.02 -14.81 14.55
N ASP A 285 5.74 -13.53 14.74
CA ASP A 285 4.35 -13.03 14.81
C ASP A 285 3.67 -13.13 13.44
N ILE A 286 4.42 -12.81 12.37
CA ILE A 286 3.97 -12.97 10.98
C ILE A 286 3.65 -14.44 10.71
N LEU A 287 4.57 -15.37 10.97
CA LEU A 287 4.30 -16.80 10.73
C LEU A 287 3.15 -17.33 11.60
N SER A 288 3.03 -16.86 12.85
CA SER A 288 1.97 -17.29 13.75
C SER A 288 0.60 -16.82 13.27
N GLY A 289 0.49 -15.59 12.74
CA GLY A 289 -0.78 -15.11 12.17
C GLY A 289 -1.16 -15.78 10.85
N MET A 290 -0.24 -16.45 10.16
CA MET A 290 -0.53 -17.21 8.93
C MET A 290 -1.18 -18.57 9.21
N VAL A 291 -1.11 -19.07 10.45
CA VAL A 291 -1.52 -20.43 10.82
C VAL A 291 -2.55 -20.39 11.94
N SER A 292 -3.70 -21.03 11.71
CA SER A 292 -4.57 -21.43 12.81
C SER A 292 -4.06 -22.76 13.36
N PHE A 293 -3.27 -22.69 14.43
CA PHE A 293 -2.59 -23.84 15.02
C PHE A 293 -3.55 -24.94 15.46
N LYS A 294 -3.18 -26.20 15.17
CA LYS A 294 -3.90 -27.38 15.68
C LYS A 294 -3.77 -27.49 17.20
N ALA A 295 -2.62 -27.07 17.74
CA ALA A 295 -2.37 -27.02 19.18
C ALA A 295 -2.90 -25.69 19.75
N PRO A 296 -3.78 -25.70 20.78
CA PRO A 296 -4.36 -24.46 21.33
C PRO A 296 -3.36 -23.46 21.92
N LYS A 297 -2.16 -23.93 22.29
CA LYS A 297 -1.05 -23.11 22.79
C LYS A 297 0.13 -23.07 21.80
N GLY A 298 -0.13 -23.41 20.54
CA GLY A 298 0.86 -23.37 19.48
C GLY A 298 1.25 -21.94 19.13
N GLY A 299 2.53 -21.70 18.90
CA GLY A 299 3.06 -20.44 18.38
C GLY A 299 4.53 -20.56 17.97
N PHE A 300 4.94 -19.77 16.99
CA PHE A 300 6.36 -19.58 16.68
C PHE A 300 6.97 -18.58 17.67
N VAL A 301 8.26 -18.72 17.94
CA VAL A 301 9.01 -17.94 18.95
C VAL A 301 10.35 -17.47 18.40
N ASP A 302 11.06 -16.62 19.14
CA ASP A 302 12.46 -16.28 18.85
C ASP A 302 13.41 -17.27 19.55
N THR A 303 13.81 -18.34 18.86
CA THR A 303 14.81 -19.27 19.40
C THR A 303 16.17 -18.59 19.58
N LEU A 304 16.55 -17.66 18.69
CA LEU A 304 17.92 -17.14 18.62
C LEU A 304 18.30 -16.29 19.82
N THR A 305 17.36 -15.57 20.42
CA THR A 305 17.62 -14.78 21.63
C THR A 305 18.14 -15.65 22.79
N GLY A 306 17.60 -16.86 22.97
CA GLY A 306 18.06 -17.81 23.99
C GLY A 306 19.45 -18.40 23.74
N THR A 307 19.95 -18.33 22.50
CA THR A 307 21.22 -18.95 22.12
C THR A 307 22.46 -18.20 22.60
N LYS A 308 22.32 -16.93 23.02
CA LYS A 308 23.44 -16.08 23.42
C LYS A 308 24.25 -16.64 24.60
N THR A 309 23.59 -17.39 25.47
CA THR A 309 24.20 -17.98 26.67
C THR A 309 24.43 -19.48 26.54
N CYS A 310 24.28 -20.06 25.34
CA CYS A 310 24.48 -21.49 25.17
C CYS A 310 25.95 -21.87 25.27
N GLU A 311 26.22 -22.80 26.18
CA GLU A 311 27.45 -23.58 26.22
C GLU A 311 27.16 -24.92 25.54
N PHE A 312 27.80 -25.17 24.40
CA PHE A 312 27.66 -26.43 23.65
C PHE A 312 28.79 -27.36 24.10
N ASP A 313 28.45 -28.51 24.69
CA ASP A 313 29.38 -29.40 25.40
C ASP A 313 30.68 -29.69 24.62
N GLY A 314 31.77 -28.99 24.96
CA GLY A 314 33.12 -29.24 24.43
C GLY A 314 33.41 -28.71 23.03
N ASP A 315 32.45 -28.05 22.36
CA ASP A 315 32.59 -27.54 21.00
C ASP A 315 32.73 -26.01 21.01
N SER A 316 33.84 -25.49 20.47
CA SER A 316 34.01 -24.07 20.12
C SER A 316 34.14 -23.94 18.60
N CYS A 317 33.48 -22.94 18.04
CA CYS A 317 33.53 -22.66 16.61
C CYS A 317 34.28 -21.35 16.38
N ASP A 318 35.29 -21.39 15.54
CA ASP A 318 36.09 -20.21 15.22
C ASP A 318 35.54 -19.49 13.99
N ASP A 319 35.56 -18.16 14.03
CA ASP A 319 35.24 -17.33 12.86
C ASP A 319 36.21 -17.66 11.71
N PRO A 320 35.74 -17.59 10.45
CA PRO A 320 36.63 -17.74 9.29
C PRO A 320 37.68 -16.62 9.27
N LYS A 321 38.82 -16.89 8.61
CA LYS A 321 39.87 -15.87 8.42
C LYS A 321 39.42 -14.82 7.40
N GLY A 322 40.11 -13.68 7.37
CA GLY A 322 39.93 -12.69 6.30
C GLY A 322 38.54 -12.03 6.28
N MET A 323 37.90 -11.93 7.43
CA MET A 323 36.74 -11.06 7.63
C MET A 323 37.12 -9.60 7.38
N ALA A 324 36.17 -8.79 6.90
CA ALA A 324 36.39 -7.36 6.75
C ALA A 324 36.61 -6.70 8.13
N ASP A 325 37.37 -5.61 8.16
CA ASP A 325 37.33 -4.74 9.33
C ASP A 325 35.91 -4.16 9.48
N ASP A 326 35.50 -3.87 10.71
CA ASP A 326 34.20 -3.25 10.98
C ASP A 326 34.14 -1.87 10.33
N LEU A 327 33.32 -1.74 9.28
CA LEU A 327 32.98 -0.44 8.70
C LEU A 327 32.12 0.35 9.70
N GLU A 328 31.98 1.66 9.44
CA GLU A 328 31.15 2.50 10.28
C GLU A 328 29.68 2.04 10.24
N MET A 329 29.21 1.42 11.33
CA MET A 329 27.86 0.84 11.40
C MET A 329 26.75 1.87 11.18
N THR A 330 26.93 3.06 11.75
CA THR A 330 25.91 4.11 11.75
C THR A 330 26.19 5.17 10.70
N ARG A 331 25.15 5.74 10.11
CA ARG A 331 25.24 6.97 9.32
C ARG A 331 24.26 8.00 9.85
N LYS A 332 24.53 9.27 9.58
CA LYS A 332 23.52 10.32 9.78
C LYS A 332 22.40 10.14 8.74
N PRO A 333 21.13 9.99 9.14
CA PRO A 333 20.03 9.97 8.19
C PRO A 333 20.00 11.25 7.36
N GLY A 334 19.68 11.14 6.07
CA GLY A 334 19.47 12.29 5.20
C GLY A 334 18.26 13.13 5.63
N GLY A 335 18.19 14.35 5.07
CA GLY A 335 17.22 15.38 5.49
C GLY A 335 16.16 15.75 4.46
N LYS A 336 16.20 15.18 3.25
CA LYS A 336 15.22 15.44 2.19
C LYS A 336 14.33 14.21 2.03
N ASN A 337 13.01 14.43 2.02
CA ASN A 337 12.02 13.36 1.86
C ASN A 337 11.34 13.54 0.49
N PRO A 338 11.61 12.70 -0.52
CA PRO A 338 10.93 12.76 -1.82
C PRO A 338 9.44 12.36 -1.78
N GLY A 339 8.86 12.07 -0.60
CA GLY A 339 7.46 11.67 -0.44
C GLY A 339 6.47 12.66 -1.05
N LYS A 340 5.44 12.14 -1.74
CA LYS A 340 4.42 12.92 -2.46
C LYS A 340 3.09 12.98 -1.69
N ASN A 341 3.10 13.55 -0.48
CA ASN A 341 1.90 13.70 0.36
C ASN A 341 1.36 15.14 0.41
N ASP A 342 1.80 16.00 -0.51
CA ASP A 342 1.33 17.38 -0.59
C ASP A 342 -0.16 17.43 -0.96
N LEU A 343 -0.89 18.32 -0.29
CA LEU A 343 -2.26 18.70 -0.61
C LEU A 343 -2.25 20.10 -1.22
N ILE A 344 -2.91 20.29 -2.37
CA ILE A 344 -2.92 21.58 -3.08
C ILE A 344 -4.18 22.35 -2.70
N ASP A 345 -4.03 23.64 -2.41
CA ASP A 345 -5.10 24.57 -2.01
C ASP A 345 -5.97 24.08 -0.85
N THR A 346 -5.41 23.25 0.03
CA THR A 346 -6.14 22.58 1.11
C THR A 346 -5.59 23.00 2.46
N ASP A 347 -6.39 23.80 3.17
CA ASP A 347 -6.11 24.19 4.55
C ASP A 347 -6.89 23.30 5.53
N CYS A 348 -6.27 22.94 6.64
CA CYS A 348 -6.90 22.16 7.70
C CYS A 348 -6.17 22.37 9.03
N LYS A 349 -6.76 21.90 10.13
CA LYS A 349 -6.08 21.88 11.43
C LYS A 349 -5.15 20.66 11.47
N LEU A 350 -3.85 20.87 11.59
CA LEU A 350 -2.89 19.75 11.64
C LEU A 350 -2.80 19.11 13.03
N VAL A 351 -2.69 17.79 13.06
CA VAL A 351 -2.44 16.95 14.25
C VAL A 351 -1.40 15.88 13.95
N ASP A 352 -0.73 15.37 14.99
CA ASP A 352 0.22 14.28 14.85
C ASP A 352 -0.51 12.93 14.80
N LYS A 353 -0.26 12.15 13.75
CA LYS A 353 -0.62 10.73 13.65
C LYS A 353 0.63 9.89 13.85
N CYS A 354 0.71 9.21 14.99
CA CYS A 354 1.86 8.39 15.35
C CYS A 354 1.58 6.88 15.20
N SER A 355 2.63 6.09 15.00
CA SER A 355 2.60 4.62 15.13
C SER A 355 2.22 4.23 16.56
N GLY A 356 1.75 2.99 16.77
CA GLY A 356 1.31 2.52 18.08
C GLY A 356 2.43 2.54 19.13
N ASP A 357 3.67 2.30 18.71
CA ASP A 357 4.88 2.42 19.54
C ASP A 357 5.40 3.87 19.67
N LYS A 358 4.75 4.84 19.00
CA LYS A 358 5.10 6.27 18.96
C LYS A 358 6.50 6.56 18.42
N SER A 359 7.10 5.63 17.69
CA SER A 359 8.44 5.79 17.10
C SER A 359 8.45 6.73 15.90
N VAL A 360 7.32 6.85 15.18
CA VAL A 360 7.19 7.68 13.98
C VAL A 360 5.85 8.41 13.98
N CYS A 361 5.87 9.70 13.66
CA CYS A 361 4.68 10.52 13.52
C CYS A 361 4.68 11.30 12.21
N SER A 362 3.50 11.49 11.64
CA SER A 362 3.25 12.34 10.47
C SER A 362 2.24 13.42 10.84
N GLN A 363 2.38 14.62 10.26
CA GLN A 363 1.36 15.66 10.38
C GLN A 363 0.25 15.38 9.37
N VAL A 364 -0.99 15.34 9.85
CA VAL A 364 -2.19 15.07 9.06
C VAL A 364 -3.27 16.08 9.41
N CYS A 365 -4.26 16.25 8.55
CA CYS A 365 -5.46 16.99 8.91
C CYS A 365 -6.21 16.26 10.03
N ASP A 366 -6.63 17.01 11.05
CA ASP A 366 -7.58 16.56 12.04
C ASP A 366 -8.88 16.20 11.30
N ARG A 367 -9.45 15.05 11.61
CA ARG A 367 -10.60 14.50 10.87
C ARG A 367 -11.77 15.50 10.85
N GLY A 368 -12.24 15.86 9.66
CA GLY A 368 -13.35 16.81 9.47
C GLY A 368 -12.95 18.27 9.65
N SER A 369 -11.65 18.60 9.59
CA SER A 369 -11.14 19.97 9.77
C SER A 369 -10.76 20.66 8.46
N VAL A 370 -10.87 19.99 7.32
CA VAL A 370 -10.57 20.59 6.03
C VAL A 370 -11.49 21.77 5.74
N ALA A 371 -10.89 22.91 5.40
CA ALA A 371 -11.61 24.10 5.01
C ALA A 371 -11.99 24.03 3.53
N VAL A 372 -13.29 23.91 3.25
CA VAL A 372 -13.83 23.93 1.89
C VAL A 372 -14.33 25.32 1.53
N PRO A 373 -13.86 25.94 0.43
CA PRO A 373 -14.41 27.22 -0.02
C PRO A 373 -15.93 27.14 -0.27
N GLU A 374 -16.70 28.11 0.22
CA GLU A 374 -18.16 28.08 0.15
C GLU A 374 -18.70 27.98 -1.28
N TRP A 375 -18.04 28.65 -2.25
CA TRP A 375 -18.40 28.56 -3.66
C TRP A 375 -18.24 27.14 -4.21
N LEU A 376 -17.20 26.42 -3.77
CA LEU A 376 -16.93 25.06 -4.23
C LEU A 376 -17.96 24.09 -3.63
N LYS A 377 -18.22 24.22 -2.33
CA LYS A 377 -19.24 23.43 -1.62
C LYS A 377 -20.62 23.58 -2.26
N SER A 378 -21.06 24.82 -2.50
CA SER A 378 -22.37 25.10 -3.09
C SER A 378 -22.46 24.64 -4.54
N THR A 379 -21.40 24.81 -5.33
CA THR A 379 -21.36 24.38 -6.73
C THR A 379 -21.37 22.85 -6.86
N LEU A 380 -20.56 22.15 -6.07
CA LEU A 380 -20.54 20.68 -6.09
C LEU A 380 -21.89 20.11 -5.62
N ALA A 381 -22.53 20.73 -4.63
CA ALA A 381 -23.89 20.35 -4.22
C ALA A 381 -24.91 20.57 -5.35
N TYR A 382 -24.83 21.69 -6.08
CA TYR A 382 -25.68 21.97 -7.23
C TYR A 382 -25.52 20.91 -8.33
N GLN A 383 -24.27 20.59 -8.72
CA GLN A 383 -23.96 19.56 -9.72
C GLN A 383 -24.41 18.18 -9.27
N ARG A 384 -24.21 17.84 -8.00
CA ARG A 384 -24.66 16.58 -7.40
C ARG A 384 -26.18 16.43 -7.49
N ASN A 385 -26.94 17.47 -7.15
CA ASN A 385 -28.40 17.42 -7.24
C ASN A 385 -28.89 17.21 -8.68
N LEU A 386 -28.23 17.83 -9.67
CA LEU A 386 -28.50 17.56 -11.09
C LEU A 386 -28.23 16.09 -11.43
N ALA A 387 -27.04 15.58 -11.09
CA ALA A 387 -26.66 14.20 -11.36
C ALA A 387 -27.62 13.19 -10.70
N PHE A 388 -28.05 13.44 -9.46
CA PHE A 388 -28.94 12.54 -8.72
C PHE A 388 -30.39 12.56 -9.21
N SER A 389 -30.83 13.67 -9.81
CA SER A 389 -32.16 13.79 -10.43
C SER A 389 -32.24 13.17 -11.82
N GLY A 390 -31.10 13.00 -12.49
CA GLY A 390 -31.01 12.40 -13.81
C GLY A 390 -31.04 10.87 -13.80
N PRO A 391 -30.99 10.24 -14.99
CA PRO A 391 -30.87 8.79 -15.09
C PRO A 391 -29.58 8.29 -14.42
N PHE A 392 -29.69 7.23 -13.61
CA PHE A 392 -28.61 6.70 -12.79
C PHE A 392 -27.29 6.51 -13.58
N CYS A 393 -27.34 5.88 -14.76
CA CYS A 393 -26.14 5.57 -15.55
C CYS A 393 -25.44 6.79 -16.17
N TYR A 394 -26.08 7.97 -16.16
CA TYR A 394 -25.44 9.22 -16.54
C TYR A 394 -24.85 9.99 -15.36
N ALA A 395 -25.14 9.59 -14.12
CA ALA A 395 -24.68 10.31 -12.94
C ALA A 395 -23.14 10.36 -12.91
N GLN A 396 -22.61 11.58 -12.93
CA GLN A 396 -21.21 11.86 -12.66
C GLN A 396 -21.07 12.09 -11.16
N ILE A 397 -20.27 11.24 -10.51
CA ILE A 397 -20.10 11.21 -9.06
C ILE A 397 -18.61 11.37 -8.78
N PRO A 398 -18.19 12.44 -8.07
CA PRO A 398 -16.82 12.54 -7.60
C PRO A 398 -16.43 11.33 -6.75
N ALA A 399 -15.33 10.69 -7.11
CA ALA A 399 -14.91 9.40 -6.58
C ALA A 399 -13.47 9.48 -6.07
N SER A 400 -13.14 8.64 -5.11
CA SER A 400 -11.76 8.42 -4.65
C SER A 400 -11.41 6.94 -4.79
N HIS A 401 -10.16 6.68 -5.15
CA HIS A 401 -9.62 5.33 -5.26
C HIS A 401 -8.97 4.95 -3.92
N ASN A 402 -9.24 3.74 -3.42
CA ASN A 402 -8.75 3.24 -2.13
C ASN A 402 -8.92 4.26 -0.98
N SER A 403 -10.12 4.80 -0.86
CA SER A 403 -10.52 5.93 -0.01
C SER A 403 -10.10 5.81 1.46
N ALA A 404 -10.07 4.60 2.01
CA ALA A 404 -9.74 4.36 3.41
C ALA A 404 -8.24 4.13 3.67
N ILE A 405 -7.41 4.09 2.61
CA ILE A 405 -5.96 3.89 2.71
C ILE A 405 -5.30 5.26 2.86
N THR A 406 -5.56 5.88 4.02
CA THR A 406 -5.25 7.28 4.31
C THR A 406 -4.07 7.45 5.25
N LEU A 407 -3.29 8.52 5.05
CA LEU A 407 -2.26 8.92 6.03
C LEU A 407 -2.89 9.32 7.37
N ALA A 408 -4.11 9.87 7.38
CA ALA A 408 -4.87 10.18 8.60
C ALA A 408 -5.14 8.93 9.48
N ASP A 409 -5.32 7.76 8.84
CA ASP A 409 -5.48 6.49 9.55
C ASP A 409 -4.14 5.79 9.82
N GLY A 410 -3.06 6.29 9.25
CA GLY A 410 -1.68 5.92 9.56
C GLY A 410 -0.92 5.33 8.39
N PHE A 411 -1.60 4.92 7.31
CA PHE A 411 -0.94 4.36 6.12
C PHE A 411 0.16 5.30 5.62
N GLY A 412 1.32 4.75 5.28
CA GLY A 412 2.48 5.55 4.87
C GLY A 412 3.18 6.35 5.97
N ASN A 413 2.77 6.25 7.24
CA ASN A 413 3.40 7.00 8.33
C ASN A 413 4.91 6.69 8.44
N ARG A 414 5.33 5.44 8.19
CA ARG A 414 6.74 5.03 8.17
C ARG A 414 7.45 5.31 6.85
N ASP A 415 6.77 5.74 5.79
CA ASP A 415 7.39 5.98 4.46
C ASP A 415 8.56 6.98 4.56
N GLN A 416 8.40 7.97 5.43
CA GLN A 416 9.43 8.96 5.72
C GLN A 416 10.76 8.36 6.18
N LEU A 417 10.78 7.17 6.81
CA LEU A 417 12.02 6.49 7.23
C LEU A 417 12.81 6.02 6.02
N PHE A 418 12.14 5.36 5.09
CA PHE A 418 12.74 4.79 3.88
C PHE A 418 13.16 5.88 2.90
N ASN A 419 12.43 6.99 2.89
CA ASN A 419 12.70 8.13 2.01
C ASN A 419 13.92 8.98 2.44
N LYS A 420 14.40 8.91 3.70
CA LYS A 420 15.43 9.84 4.22
C LYS A 420 16.72 9.84 3.41
N ASN A 421 17.12 8.69 2.86
CA ASN A 421 18.41 8.49 2.22
C ASN A 421 18.30 8.30 0.70
N LEU A 422 17.12 8.47 0.13
CA LEU A 422 16.94 8.42 -1.32
C LEU A 422 17.51 9.67 -1.98
N ASN A 423 17.98 9.52 -3.21
CA ASN A 423 18.52 10.63 -3.98
C ASN A 423 17.38 11.58 -4.39
N PRO A 424 17.36 12.85 -3.94
CA PRO A 424 16.29 13.81 -4.27
C PRO A 424 16.23 14.15 -5.77
N ASP A 425 17.33 13.97 -6.52
CA ASP A 425 17.36 14.24 -7.96
C ASP A 425 16.65 13.13 -8.77
N LYS A 426 16.50 11.94 -8.16
CA LYS A 426 15.70 10.84 -8.71
C LYS A 426 14.24 10.98 -8.27
N TRP A 427 13.54 11.94 -8.86
CA TRP A 427 12.13 12.22 -8.57
C TRP A 427 11.16 11.03 -8.81
N TRP A 428 11.64 9.96 -9.46
CA TRP A 428 10.95 8.66 -9.62
C TRP A 428 11.25 7.63 -8.53
N SER A 429 12.15 7.90 -7.60
CA SER A 429 12.57 6.99 -6.54
C SER A 429 12.04 7.50 -5.21
N TYR A 430 10.87 7.01 -4.80
CA TYR A 430 10.26 7.34 -3.51
C TYR A 430 9.33 6.23 -3.04
N LEU A 431 9.21 6.08 -1.73
CA LEU A 431 8.19 5.27 -1.10
C LEU A 431 6.96 6.13 -0.81
N LYS A 432 5.80 5.67 -1.28
CA LYS A 432 4.48 6.17 -0.93
C LYS A 432 3.52 4.98 -0.89
N THR A 433 2.93 4.74 0.27
CA THR A 433 2.10 3.56 0.51
C THR A 433 0.68 3.89 0.97
N ASN A 434 0.35 5.18 1.04
CA ASN A 434 -1.01 5.69 1.19
C ASN A 434 -1.58 6.17 -0.17
N ASN A 435 -2.85 5.90 -0.45
CA ASN A 435 -3.56 6.45 -1.61
C ASN A 435 -4.09 7.85 -1.32
N GLN A 436 -4.55 8.08 -0.10
CA GLN A 436 -5.11 9.35 0.35
C GLN A 436 -4.28 9.95 1.49
N VAL A 437 -4.34 11.27 1.65
CA VAL A 437 -3.79 11.95 2.83
C VAL A 437 -4.90 12.32 3.80
N LEU A 438 -6.01 12.82 3.26
CA LEU A 438 -7.22 13.18 4.00
C LEU A 438 -7.98 11.95 4.51
N SER A 439 -8.62 12.08 5.68
CA SER A 439 -9.53 11.05 6.18
C SER A 439 -10.76 10.90 5.27
N MET A 440 -11.53 9.82 5.42
CA MET A 440 -12.74 9.66 4.62
C MET A 440 -13.81 10.73 4.92
N THR A 441 -13.93 11.18 6.17
CA THR A 441 -14.77 12.33 6.55
C THR A 441 -14.38 13.57 5.75
N ASP A 442 -13.09 13.89 5.70
CA ASP A 442 -12.60 15.05 4.93
C ASP A 442 -12.83 14.85 3.42
N GLN A 443 -12.64 13.65 2.89
CA GLN A 443 -12.97 13.33 1.49
C GLN A 443 -14.46 13.56 1.18
N LEU A 444 -15.36 13.16 2.08
CA LEU A 444 -16.79 13.42 1.96
C LEU A 444 -17.10 14.93 2.06
N ASP A 445 -16.44 15.67 2.95
CA ASP A 445 -16.64 17.11 3.12
C ASP A 445 -16.21 17.92 1.89
N ILE A 446 -15.11 17.54 1.23
CA ILE A 446 -14.67 18.19 -0.02
C ILE A 446 -15.54 17.82 -1.23
N GLY A 447 -16.40 16.81 -1.14
CA GLY A 447 -17.45 16.51 -2.13
C GLY A 447 -17.42 15.12 -2.76
N ILE A 448 -16.52 14.22 -2.34
CA ILE A 448 -16.52 12.82 -2.79
C ILE A 448 -17.81 12.12 -2.36
N ARG A 449 -18.39 11.27 -3.22
CA ARG A 449 -19.60 10.48 -2.91
C ARG A 449 -19.52 9.03 -3.36
N PHE A 450 -18.44 8.63 -4.02
CA PHE A 450 -18.08 7.23 -4.24
C PHE A 450 -16.79 6.94 -3.48
N LEU A 451 -16.87 6.02 -2.53
CA LEU A 451 -15.76 5.57 -1.71
C LEU A 451 -15.45 4.11 -2.02
N GLU A 452 -14.17 3.82 -2.24
CA GLU A 452 -13.63 2.47 -2.42
C GLU A 452 -12.82 2.07 -1.19
N ILE A 453 -13.09 0.88 -0.66
CA ILE A 453 -12.44 0.38 0.55
C ILE A 453 -11.97 -1.04 0.28
N ASP A 454 -10.66 -1.20 0.07
CA ASP A 454 -10.01 -2.51 -0.03
C ASP A 454 -10.23 -3.28 1.25
N THR A 455 -10.89 -4.43 1.17
CA THR A 455 -11.36 -5.19 2.32
C THR A 455 -10.85 -6.63 2.27
N HIS A 456 -10.11 -7.01 3.31
CA HIS A 456 -9.43 -8.28 3.40
C HIS A 456 -9.63 -8.92 4.77
N PHE A 457 -9.57 -10.25 4.82
CA PHE A 457 -9.66 -11.03 6.05
C PHE A 457 -8.29 -11.56 6.47
N PHE A 458 -7.74 -10.99 7.54
CA PHE A 458 -6.49 -11.45 8.15
C PHE A 458 -6.46 -11.10 9.64
N LEU A 459 -5.62 -11.80 10.42
CA LEU A 459 -5.58 -11.67 11.88
C LEU A 459 -6.96 -11.82 12.54
N ASN A 460 -7.79 -12.71 11.97
CA ASN A 460 -9.16 -13.06 12.40
C ASN A 460 -10.21 -11.95 12.30
N ASP A 461 -9.99 -10.90 11.50
CA ASP A 461 -10.98 -9.83 11.31
C ASP A 461 -10.99 -9.28 9.86
N LEU A 462 -12.04 -8.53 9.52
CA LEU A 462 -12.10 -7.75 8.28
C LEU A 462 -11.37 -6.43 8.49
N ARG A 463 -10.30 -6.24 7.72
CA ARG A 463 -9.42 -5.09 7.79
C ARG A 463 -9.30 -4.42 6.43
N THR A 464 -9.03 -3.13 6.50
CA THR A 464 -8.75 -2.32 5.33
C THR A 464 -7.25 -2.27 5.08
N GLY A 465 -6.84 -2.43 3.83
CA GLY A 465 -5.44 -2.29 3.45
C GLY A 465 -5.22 -2.60 1.98
N HIS A 466 -4.14 -2.07 1.43
CA HIS A 466 -3.78 -2.31 0.03
C HIS A 466 -2.98 -3.60 -0.06
N CYS A 467 -3.61 -4.66 -0.58
CA CYS A 467 -2.95 -5.95 -0.74
C CYS A 467 -2.97 -6.42 -2.19
N GLY A 468 -2.01 -7.29 -2.51
CA GLY A 468 -2.04 -8.03 -3.75
C GLY A 468 -0.80 -8.90 -3.89
N SER A 469 -0.87 -9.87 -4.80
CA SER A 469 0.27 -10.74 -5.12
C SER A 469 1.44 -10.02 -5.82
N LEU A 470 1.37 -8.68 -5.92
CA LEU A 470 2.22 -7.82 -6.75
C LEU A 470 2.31 -8.34 -8.19
N GLY A 471 1.27 -9.07 -8.63
CA GLY A 471 1.24 -9.78 -9.89
C GLY A 471 2.41 -10.75 -10.09
N SER A 472 2.97 -11.40 -9.07
CA SER A 472 4.15 -12.26 -9.22
C SER A 472 3.88 -13.74 -8.94
N GLU A 473 3.96 -14.58 -9.99
CA GLU A 473 3.89 -16.04 -9.86
C GLU A 473 5.02 -16.60 -9.00
N ALA A 474 6.20 -15.97 -9.03
CA ALA A 474 7.34 -16.35 -8.22
C ALA A 474 7.04 -16.16 -6.71
N VAL A 475 6.50 -15.01 -6.33
CA VAL A 475 6.07 -14.73 -4.95
C VAL A 475 4.98 -15.72 -4.52
N ALA A 476 3.97 -15.94 -5.36
CA ALA A 476 2.93 -16.93 -5.09
C ALA A 476 3.49 -18.35 -4.93
N GLY A 477 4.48 -18.74 -5.75
CA GLY A 477 5.15 -20.04 -5.66
C GLY A 477 5.97 -20.21 -4.37
N PHE A 478 6.73 -19.19 -3.98
CA PHE A 478 7.48 -19.19 -2.71
C PHE A 478 6.56 -19.40 -1.51
N PHE A 479 5.53 -18.56 -1.38
CA PHE A 479 4.59 -18.65 -0.26
C PHE A 479 3.68 -19.88 -0.36
N GLY A 480 3.47 -20.42 -1.56
CA GLY A 480 2.81 -21.71 -1.74
C GLY A 480 3.64 -22.86 -1.15
N THR A 481 4.96 -22.84 -1.31
CA THR A 481 5.85 -23.83 -0.68
C THR A 481 5.96 -23.61 0.82
N LEU A 482 6.16 -22.37 1.30
CA LEU A 482 6.14 -22.06 2.73
C LEU A 482 4.81 -22.47 3.38
N GLY A 483 3.68 -22.19 2.74
CA GLY A 483 2.35 -22.57 3.22
C GLY A 483 2.14 -24.07 3.37
N LYS A 484 2.75 -24.89 2.50
CA LYS A 484 2.75 -26.36 2.66
C LYS A 484 3.48 -26.77 3.94
N THR A 485 4.65 -26.17 4.21
CA THR A 485 5.41 -26.43 5.44
C THR A 485 4.63 -25.98 6.67
N LEU A 486 4.10 -24.76 6.65
CA LEU A 486 3.30 -24.20 7.75
C LEU A 486 2.02 -25.02 8.02
N GLY A 487 1.47 -25.67 6.98
CA GLY A 487 0.36 -26.62 7.09
C GLY A 487 0.64 -27.81 8.02
N ASN A 488 1.90 -28.11 8.34
CA ASN A 488 2.25 -29.14 9.33
C ASN A 488 1.81 -28.77 10.76
N TYR A 489 1.63 -27.48 11.05
CA TYR A 489 1.29 -26.96 12.39
C TYR A 489 -0.20 -26.65 12.57
N GLY A 490 -0.97 -26.57 11.49
CA GLY A 490 -2.38 -26.20 11.53
C GLY A 490 -2.96 -25.84 10.16
N THR A 491 -4.09 -25.14 10.17
CA THR A 491 -4.69 -24.65 8.92
C THR A 491 -3.98 -23.38 8.48
N TYR A 492 -3.36 -23.43 7.29
CA TYR A 492 -2.75 -22.28 6.66
C TYR A 492 -3.83 -21.35 6.08
N ASN A 493 -4.03 -20.19 6.72
CA ASN A 493 -5.11 -19.25 6.41
C ASN A 493 -4.60 -17.99 5.71
N TRP A 494 -3.43 -18.06 5.09
CA TRP A 494 -2.79 -16.97 4.38
C TRP A 494 -2.61 -17.26 2.90
N GLY A 495 -2.61 -16.23 2.06
CA GLY A 495 -2.39 -16.34 0.63
C GLY A 495 -1.65 -15.12 0.09
N PRO A 496 -0.94 -15.25 -1.04
CA PRO A 496 -0.14 -14.16 -1.60
C PRO A 496 -0.96 -12.92 -1.94
N GLU A 497 -2.28 -13.04 -2.09
CA GLU A 497 -3.19 -11.91 -2.23
C GLU A 497 -3.21 -10.96 -1.02
N LEU A 498 -2.76 -11.40 0.17
CA LEU A 498 -2.68 -10.59 1.39
C LEU A 498 -1.35 -9.85 1.55
N LEU A 499 -0.37 -10.08 0.68
CA LEU A 499 0.92 -9.38 0.73
C LEU A 499 0.68 -7.89 0.47
N GLY A 500 1.28 -7.01 1.28
CA GLY A 500 0.81 -5.61 1.36
C GLY A 500 0.15 -5.33 2.70
N CYS A 501 -0.74 -6.22 3.11
CA CYS A 501 -1.52 -6.09 4.32
C CYS A 501 -1.00 -6.95 5.45
N PHE A 502 -0.69 -8.22 5.18
CA PHE A 502 -0.10 -9.12 6.15
C PHE A 502 0.94 -10.03 5.47
N PRO A 503 2.23 -9.97 5.81
CA PRO A 503 2.83 -8.87 6.57
C PRO A 503 2.63 -7.54 5.84
N SER A 504 2.52 -6.46 6.61
CA SER A 504 2.27 -5.15 6.01
C SER A 504 3.53 -4.58 5.38
N ILE A 505 3.39 -3.96 4.21
CA ILE A 505 4.40 -3.08 3.63
C ILE A 505 3.82 -1.68 3.37
N SER A 506 2.72 -1.33 4.04
CA SER A 506 1.95 -0.10 3.83
C SER A 506 2.32 1.03 4.81
N GLY A 507 3.55 1.01 5.32
CA GLY A 507 4.04 2.02 6.26
C GLY A 507 3.41 1.97 7.66
N ILE A 508 2.66 0.92 8.00
CA ILE A 508 2.08 0.62 9.33
C ILE A 508 2.13 -0.89 9.63
N LYS A 509 1.98 -1.29 10.90
CA LYS A 509 1.89 -2.73 11.24
C LYS A 509 0.61 -3.35 10.70
N SER A 510 0.60 -4.66 10.45
CA SER A 510 -0.62 -5.37 10.08
C SER A 510 -1.72 -5.29 11.15
N SER A 511 -1.34 -5.30 12.42
CA SER A 511 -2.29 -5.15 13.54
C SER A 511 -2.85 -3.73 13.68
N GLU A 512 -2.16 -2.73 13.14
CA GLU A 512 -2.55 -1.31 13.17
C GLU A 512 -3.39 -0.89 11.96
N GLN A 513 -3.50 -1.73 10.93
CA GLN A 513 -4.42 -1.49 9.81
C GLN A 513 -5.86 -1.44 10.31
N PRO A 514 -6.64 -0.39 9.99
CA PRO A 514 -7.98 -0.20 10.50
C PRO A 514 -8.89 -1.41 10.24
N LEU A 515 -9.84 -1.66 11.14
CA LEU A 515 -10.93 -2.56 10.83
C LEU A 515 -11.78 -1.92 9.73
N THR A 516 -12.27 -2.72 8.78
CA THR A 516 -13.20 -2.20 7.77
C THR A 516 -14.45 -1.63 8.44
N LYS A 517 -14.81 -2.14 9.63
CA LYS A 517 -15.86 -1.59 10.47
C LYS A 517 -15.61 -0.13 10.88
N ASP A 518 -14.39 0.22 11.25
CA ASP A 518 -14.06 1.60 11.66
C ASP A 518 -14.26 2.56 10.47
N SER A 519 -13.88 2.12 9.27
CA SER A 519 -14.12 2.85 8.03
C SER A 519 -15.62 3.07 7.75
N LEU A 520 -16.45 2.03 7.91
CA LEU A 520 -17.90 2.19 7.72
C LEU A 520 -18.56 3.02 8.81
N ASP A 521 -18.10 2.92 10.06
CA ASP A 521 -18.60 3.72 11.17
C ASP A 521 -18.28 5.21 10.96
N GLU A 522 -17.12 5.56 10.38
CA GLU A 522 -16.79 6.93 9.98
C GLU A 522 -17.80 7.47 8.95
N ILE A 523 -18.11 6.68 7.91
CA ILE A 523 -19.12 7.05 6.91
C ILE A 523 -20.50 7.21 7.56
N LYS A 524 -20.89 6.29 8.44
CA LYS A 524 -22.16 6.33 9.16
C LYS A 524 -22.26 7.57 10.05
N ALA A 525 -21.20 7.93 10.76
CA ALA A 525 -21.15 9.15 11.57
C ALA A 525 -21.35 10.40 10.71
N TRP A 526 -20.70 10.47 9.55
CA TRP A 526 -20.87 11.58 8.61
C TRP A 526 -22.29 11.64 8.03
N LEU A 527 -22.90 10.51 7.67
CA LEU A 527 -24.28 10.44 7.17
C LEU A 527 -25.30 10.86 8.24
N ASN A 528 -25.06 10.53 9.51
CA ASN A 528 -25.92 10.97 10.61
C ASN A 528 -25.87 12.50 10.78
N ALA A 529 -24.71 13.13 10.52
CA ALA A 529 -24.56 14.59 10.51
C ALA A 529 -25.12 15.22 9.22
N ASN A 530 -25.29 14.44 8.15
CA ASN A 530 -25.73 14.89 6.83
C ASN A 530 -26.89 14.02 6.29
N PRO A 531 -28.09 14.11 6.89
CA PRO A 531 -29.19 13.16 6.65
C PRO A 531 -29.81 13.21 5.24
N THR A 532 -29.47 14.22 4.45
CA THR A 532 -29.93 14.36 3.05
C THR A 532 -28.92 13.86 2.03
N GLU A 533 -27.74 13.41 2.48
CA GLU A 533 -26.67 12.98 1.60
C GLU A 533 -26.77 11.47 1.28
N PHE A 534 -26.16 11.11 0.16
CA PHE A 534 -26.12 9.74 -0.36
C PHE A 534 -24.70 9.38 -0.77
N VAL A 535 -24.23 8.20 -0.38
CA VAL A 535 -22.87 7.72 -0.63
C VAL A 535 -22.93 6.35 -1.28
N VAL A 536 -22.10 6.13 -2.30
CA VAL A 536 -21.80 4.80 -2.82
C VAL A 536 -20.58 4.28 -2.08
N VAL A 537 -20.73 3.13 -1.43
CA VAL A 537 -19.66 2.47 -0.68
C VAL A 537 -19.34 1.16 -1.39
N TYR A 538 -18.18 1.11 -2.03
CA TYR A 538 -17.65 -0.07 -2.70
C TYR A 538 -16.59 -0.71 -1.82
N LEU A 539 -16.83 -1.95 -1.38
CA LEU A 539 -15.78 -2.78 -0.77
C LEU A 539 -15.11 -3.58 -1.87
N ASP A 540 -13.85 -3.24 -2.18
CA ASP A 540 -13.03 -4.06 -3.07
C ASP A 540 -12.54 -5.29 -2.29
N THR A 541 -13.20 -6.42 -2.52
CA THR A 541 -12.94 -7.67 -1.79
C THR A 541 -11.85 -8.48 -2.49
N GLY A 542 -10.77 -8.76 -1.76
CA GLY A 542 -9.71 -9.65 -2.23
C GLY A 542 -10.15 -11.11 -2.39
N ALA A 543 -9.32 -11.89 -3.10
CA ALA A 543 -9.55 -13.33 -3.29
C ALA A 543 -9.57 -14.14 -1.97
N ASP A 544 -8.98 -13.59 -0.91
CA ASP A 544 -8.95 -14.14 0.43
C ASP A 544 -10.35 -14.22 1.08
N ILE A 545 -11.26 -13.28 0.77
CA ILE A 545 -12.64 -13.28 1.28
C ILE A 545 -13.37 -14.53 0.83
N LYS A 546 -13.22 -14.91 -0.44
CA LYS A 546 -13.77 -16.15 -0.99
C LYS A 546 -13.06 -17.38 -0.43
N ARG A 547 -11.73 -17.36 -0.38
CA ARG A 547 -10.89 -18.46 0.11
C ARG A 547 -11.22 -18.81 1.57
N SER A 548 -11.51 -17.80 2.38
CA SER A 548 -11.78 -17.92 3.82
C SER A 548 -13.27 -17.97 4.18
N ASP A 549 -14.16 -18.03 3.17
CA ASP A 549 -15.63 -18.03 3.31
C ASP A 549 -16.17 -16.87 4.17
N LYS A 550 -15.80 -15.64 3.82
CA LYS A 550 -16.10 -14.42 4.60
C LYS A 550 -17.13 -13.48 3.98
N PHE A 551 -17.82 -13.87 2.91
CA PHE A 551 -18.92 -13.07 2.38
C PHE A 551 -20.05 -12.83 3.40
N GLY A 552 -20.32 -13.77 4.30
CA GLY A 552 -21.28 -13.57 5.39
C GLY A 552 -20.85 -12.51 6.40
N ALA A 553 -19.54 -12.33 6.62
CA ALA A 553 -19.01 -11.27 7.47
C ALA A 553 -19.17 -9.90 6.79
N ILE A 554 -18.97 -9.81 5.47
CA ILE A 554 -19.24 -8.60 4.68
C ILE A 554 -20.74 -8.23 4.75
N ASP A 555 -21.63 -9.20 4.61
CA ASP A 555 -23.07 -8.96 4.74
C ASP A 555 -23.42 -8.39 6.12
N THR A 556 -22.91 -9.02 7.19
CA THR A 556 -23.11 -8.58 8.58
C THR A 556 -22.58 -7.16 8.79
N LEU A 557 -21.40 -6.87 8.25
CA LEU A 557 -20.75 -5.58 8.37
C LEU A 557 -21.61 -4.44 7.80
N PHE A 558 -22.17 -4.63 6.60
CA PHE A 558 -23.07 -3.65 5.99
C PHE A 558 -24.39 -3.52 6.76
N THR A 559 -25.03 -4.64 7.11
CA THR A 559 -26.35 -4.62 7.76
C THR A 559 -26.29 -4.00 9.15
N ASP A 560 -25.26 -4.33 9.93
CA ASP A 560 -25.11 -3.84 11.30
C ASP A 560 -24.77 -2.35 11.34
N THR A 561 -24.03 -1.85 10.34
CA THR A 561 -23.58 -0.45 10.30
C THR A 561 -24.63 0.49 9.73
N PHE A 562 -25.27 0.11 8.61
CA PHE A 562 -26.16 1.01 7.87
C PHE A 562 -27.65 0.67 8.01
N GLY A 563 -28.01 -0.60 8.28
CA GLY A 563 -29.40 -1.03 8.43
C GLY A 563 -30.30 -0.55 7.29
N ASP A 564 -31.36 0.16 7.64
CA ASP A 564 -32.37 0.67 6.69
C ASP A 564 -31.84 1.78 5.74
N LEU A 565 -30.66 2.34 6.00
CA LEU A 565 -30.03 3.28 5.08
C LEU A 565 -29.56 2.62 3.78
N LEU A 566 -29.42 1.30 3.75
CA LEU A 566 -29.01 0.56 2.56
C LEU A 566 -30.09 0.58 1.48
N VAL A 567 -29.70 0.83 0.24
CA VAL A 567 -30.56 0.60 -0.92
C VAL A 567 -30.86 -0.90 -1.04
N PRO A 568 -32.14 -1.32 -1.04
CA PRO A 568 -32.48 -2.73 -1.10
C PRO A 568 -32.04 -3.37 -2.43
N LEU A 569 -31.40 -4.54 -2.39
CA LEU A 569 -30.97 -5.26 -3.60
C LEU A 569 -32.12 -5.53 -4.58
N LYS A 570 -33.33 -5.73 -4.07
CA LYS A 570 -34.53 -5.89 -4.91
C LYS A 570 -34.79 -4.66 -5.78
N ALA A 571 -34.57 -3.44 -5.28
CA ALA A 571 -34.74 -2.23 -6.06
C ALA A 571 -33.73 -2.17 -7.21
N LEU A 572 -32.47 -2.56 -6.95
CA LEU A 572 -31.41 -2.64 -7.95
C LEU A 572 -31.69 -3.74 -9.00
N ASP A 573 -32.16 -4.90 -8.57
CA ASP A 573 -32.56 -5.99 -9.45
C ASP A 573 -33.73 -5.60 -10.37
N ASP A 574 -34.70 -4.86 -9.83
CA ASP A 574 -35.84 -4.35 -10.60
C ASP A 574 -35.39 -3.30 -11.64
N LEU A 575 -34.44 -2.42 -11.29
CA LEU A 575 -33.79 -1.52 -12.26
C LEU A 575 -33.00 -2.28 -13.32
N ALA A 576 -32.20 -3.28 -12.92
CA ALA A 576 -31.39 -4.08 -13.84
C ALA A 576 -32.25 -4.80 -14.90
N LYS A 577 -33.42 -5.33 -14.53
CA LYS A 577 -34.40 -5.92 -15.49
C LYS A 577 -34.85 -4.90 -16.54
N GLY A 578 -35.03 -3.65 -16.13
CA GLY A 578 -35.34 -2.52 -17.01
C GLY A 578 -34.13 -1.95 -17.75
N LYS A 579 -32.96 -2.60 -17.69
CA LYS A 579 -31.67 -2.07 -18.18
C LYS A 579 -31.37 -0.67 -17.64
N TRP A 580 -31.68 -0.46 -16.36
CA TRP A 580 -31.46 0.79 -15.63
C TRP A 580 -32.22 2.00 -16.19
N ALA A 581 -33.18 1.78 -17.10
CA ALA A 581 -34.00 2.85 -17.65
C ALA A 581 -34.94 3.42 -16.58
N GLY A 582 -34.96 4.75 -16.47
CA GLY A 582 -35.91 5.48 -15.63
C GLY A 582 -35.56 5.55 -14.13
N GLY A 583 -34.50 4.88 -13.66
CA GLY A 583 -34.05 4.99 -12.26
C GLY A 583 -33.20 6.23 -12.01
N SER A 584 -33.28 6.79 -10.80
CA SER A 584 -32.44 7.90 -10.33
C SER A 584 -31.97 7.71 -8.89
N ILE A 585 -30.88 8.37 -8.49
CA ILE A 585 -30.40 8.31 -7.10
C ILE A 585 -31.39 9.01 -6.16
N ASN A 586 -32.06 10.07 -6.63
CA ASN A 586 -33.10 10.76 -5.86
C ASN A 586 -34.25 9.84 -5.45
N GLU A 587 -34.61 8.83 -6.24
CA GLU A 587 -35.64 7.86 -5.85
C GLU A 587 -35.24 7.08 -4.59
N PHE A 588 -33.97 6.72 -4.46
CA PHE A 588 -33.45 6.07 -3.25
C PHE A 588 -33.46 7.00 -2.04
N ILE A 589 -33.02 8.26 -2.23
CA ILE A 589 -33.02 9.25 -1.15
C ILE A 589 -34.44 9.55 -0.67
N ASN A 590 -35.38 9.73 -1.60
CA ASN A 590 -36.79 9.95 -1.30
C ASN A 590 -37.43 8.75 -0.59
N ALA A 591 -36.93 7.53 -0.83
CA ALA A 591 -37.33 6.32 -0.13
C ALA A 591 -36.67 6.14 1.25
N GLY A 592 -35.80 7.07 1.67
CA GLY A 592 -35.12 7.06 2.97
C GLY A 592 -33.79 6.32 2.98
N HIS A 593 -33.25 5.93 1.82
CA HIS A 593 -31.96 5.27 1.71
C HIS A 593 -30.84 6.29 1.47
N GLN A 594 -29.67 6.04 2.05
CA GLN A 594 -28.49 6.90 1.94
C GLN A 594 -27.24 6.17 1.43
N VAL A 595 -27.25 4.83 1.39
CA VAL A 595 -26.05 4.04 1.06
C VAL A 595 -26.34 3.03 -0.04
N LEU A 596 -25.63 3.14 -1.16
CA LEU A 596 -25.52 2.05 -2.14
C LEU A 596 -24.27 1.23 -1.81
N ALA A 597 -24.48 0.03 -1.28
CA ALA A 597 -23.42 -0.92 -0.98
C ALA A 597 -23.05 -1.74 -2.23
N LEU A 598 -21.77 -1.71 -2.59
CA LEU A 598 -21.18 -2.44 -3.72
C LEU A 598 -20.04 -3.35 -3.27
N THR A 599 -19.84 -4.45 -3.98
CA THR A 599 -18.72 -5.40 -3.85
C THR A 599 -18.32 -5.94 -5.23
N ASN A 600 -17.18 -6.64 -5.35
CA ASN A 600 -16.77 -7.28 -6.62
C ASN A 600 -17.72 -8.40 -7.04
N THR A 601 -18.42 -9.00 -6.09
CA THR A 601 -19.42 -10.06 -6.31
C THR A 601 -20.64 -9.78 -5.47
N LYS A 602 -21.84 -9.83 -6.08
CA LYS A 602 -23.12 -9.61 -5.41
C LYS A 602 -23.25 -10.52 -4.17
N THR A 603 -23.57 -9.93 -3.02
CA THR A 603 -23.80 -10.62 -1.75
C THR A 603 -25.27 -10.52 -1.34
N LYS A 604 -25.62 -10.79 -0.07
CA LYS A 604 -26.99 -10.56 0.44
C LYS A 604 -27.25 -9.10 0.80
N ALA A 605 -26.22 -8.33 1.11
CA ALA A 605 -26.32 -6.92 1.48
C ALA A 605 -25.82 -5.95 0.40
N ALA A 606 -24.92 -6.39 -0.50
CA ALA A 606 -24.28 -5.53 -1.50
C ALA A 606 -24.49 -6.02 -2.93
N TYR A 607 -24.62 -5.07 -3.86
CA TYR A 607 -24.71 -5.35 -5.29
C TYR A 607 -23.32 -5.48 -5.92
N SER A 608 -23.21 -6.13 -7.08
CA SER A 608 -21.93 -6.21 -7.78
C SER A 608 -21.64 -4.91 -8.51
N LEU A 609 -20.47 -4.30 -8.26
CA LEU A 609 -20.00 -3.13 -9.04
C LEU A 609 -20.02 -3.45 -10.54
N TYR A 610 -19.53 -4.64 -10.92
CA TYR A 610 -19.42 -5.06 -12.32
C TYR A 610 -20.76 -5.33 -13.01
N ASP A 611 -21.86 -5.42 -12.26
CA ASP A 611 -23.22 -5.58 -12.81
C ASP A 611 -23.99 -4.25 -12.88
N MET A 612 -23.39 -3.15 -12.42
CA MET A 612 -24.00 -1.82 -12.48
C MET A 612 -24.17 -1.36 -13.94
N CYS A 613 -25.33 -0.82 -14.28
CA CYS A 613 -25.61 -0.29 -15.61
C CYS A 613 -25.31 -1.26 -16.77
N THR A 614 -25.76 -2.52 -16.73
CA THR A 614 -25.50 -3.58 -17.75
C THR A 614 -24.08 -4.13 -17.76
N ALA A 615 -23.07 -3.30 -17.46
CA ALA A 615 -21.78 -3.65 -16.89
C ALA A 615 -21.00 -2.36 -16.63
N GLU A 616 -20.35 -2.27 -15.47
CA GLU A 616 -19.33 -1.24 -15.23
C GLU A 616 -18.14 -1.47 -16.20
N LYS A 617 -17.49 -0.37 -16.61
CA LYS A 617 -16.37 -0.38 -17.53
C LYS A 617 -15.25 0.55 -17.04
N ASP A 618 -14.07 -0.02 -16.84
CA ASP A 618 -12.87 0.78 -16.63
C ASP A 618 -12.35 1.40 -17.94
N LEU A 619 -12.17 2.72 -17.93
CA LEU A 619 -11.41 3.47 -18.95
C LEU A 619 -10.09 3.93 -18.33
N THR A 620 -9.00 3.28 -18.72
CA THR A 620 -7.66 3.55 -18.15
C THR A 620 -7.15 4.93 -18.56
N VAL A 621 -6.42 5.60 -17.65
CA VAL A 621 -5.87 6.95 -17.83
C VAL A 621 -4.91 7.15 -19.00
N GLU A 622 -4.50 6.07 -19.68
CA GLU A 622 -3.73 6.15 -20.93
C GLU A 622 -4.54 6.82 -22.05
N PHE A 623 -5.86 6.78 -21.99
CA PHE A 623 -6.78 7.36 -22.97
C PHE A 623 -7.32 8.73 -22.55
N ILE A 624 -6.69 9.41 -21.58
CA ILE A 624 -7.25 10.65 -21.01
C ILE A 624 -7.32 11.80 -22.01
N ASP A 625 -6.39 11.83 -22.95
CA ASP A 625 -6.31 12.86 -23.99
C ASP A 625 -7.00 12.44 -25.30
N ASP A 626 -7.54 11.23 -25.37
CA ASP A 626 -8.19 10.73 -26.57
C ASP A 626 -9.54 11.43 -26.83
N LEU A 627 -9.83 11.63 -28.12
CA LEU A 627 -11.11 12.11 -28.59
C LEU A 627 -12.01 10.94 -28.97
N PRO A 628 -13.32 11.00 -28.64
CA PRO A 628 -14.26 9.97 -29.08
C PRO A 628 -14.34 9.88 -30.60
N ASP A 629 -14.47 8.66 -31.12
CA ASP A 629 -14.67 8.42 -32.55
C ASP A 629 -16.09 8.87 -33.03
N ALA A 630 -16.38 8.67 -34.32
CA ALA A 630 -17.69 9.02 -34.89
C ALA A 630 -18.87 8.24 -34.26
N LYS A 631 -18.61 7.12 -33.56
CA LYS A 631 -19.58 6.33 -32.81
C LYS A 631 -19.59 6.67 -31.32
N ARG A 632 -18.83 7.69 -30.91
CA ARG A 632 -18.62 8.12 -29.51
C ARG A 632 -17.97 7.06 -28.64
N LEU A 633 -17.00 6.34 -29.21
CA LEU A 633 -16.20 5.36 -28.49
C LEU A 633 -14.82 5.94 -28.15
N ILE A 634 -14.34 5.64 -26.95
CA ILE A 634 -12.93 5.77 -26.56
C ILE A 634 -12.47 4.39 -26.14
N ASN A 635 -11.39 3.88 -26.75
CA ASN A 635 -10.92 2.50 -26.55
C ASN A 635 -12.04 1.44 -26.65
N GLY A 636 -12.98 1.62 -27.59
CA GLY A 636 -14.13 0.72 -27.77
C GLY A 636 -15.24 0.84 -26.72
N ILE A 637 -15.10 1.72 -25.72
CA ILE A 637 -16.11 1.99 -24.68
C ILE A 637 -16.97 3.16 -25.13
N ALA A 638 -18.30 2.99 -25.15
CA ALA A 638 -19.22 4.05 -25.49
C ALA A 638 -19.34 5.05 -24.33
N ILE A 639 -18.84 6.26 -24.54
CA ILE A 639 -19.01 7.37 -23.60
C ILE A 639 -20.45 7.90 -23.66
N TYR A 640 -20.92 8.52 -22.57
CA TYR A 640 -22.27 9.07 -22.47
C TYR A 640 -23.35 8.05 -22.89
N SER A 641 -23.43 6.95 -22.16
CA SER A 641 -24.34 5.81 -22.42
C SER A 641 -25.39 5.63 -21.32
N ASN A 642 -26.58 5.16 -21.68
CA ASN A 642 -27.61 4.77 -20.71
C ASN A 642 -27.40 3.36 -20.14
N THR A 643 -26.39 2.64 -20.62
CA THR A 643 -26.08 1.26 -20.24
C THR A 643 -24.59 1.06 -19.99
N ASN A 644 -23.83 2.11 -19.68
CA ASN A 644 -22.47 1.97 -19.16
C ASN A 644 -22.36 2.88 -17.94
N TRP A 645 -21.63 2.42 -16.94
CA TRP A 645 -21.14 3.25 -15.85
C TRP A 645 -19.62 3.15 -15.89
N ILE A 646 -18.94 4.26 -16.18
CA ILE A 646 -17.52 4.25 -16.53
C ILE A 646 -16.70 4.75 -15.37
N ARG A 647 -15.73 3.95 -14.93
CA ARG A 647 -14.75 4.32 -13.92
C ARG A 647 -13.37 4.55 -14.51
N SER A 648 -12.61 5.45 -13.91
CA SER A 648 -11.19 5.66 -14.21
C SER A 648 -10.44 6.00 -12.93
N TRP A 649 -9.24 5.48 -12.78
CA TRP A 649 -8.37 5.70 -11.62
C TRP A 649 -6.90 5.69 -12.05
N SER A 650 -6.04 6.31 -11.24
CA SER A 650 -4.58 6.28 -11.41
C SER A 650 -3.91 6.10 -10.07
N GLU A 651 -3.16 5.03 -9.91
CA GLU A 651 -2.47 4.72 -8.66
C GLU A 651 -1.19 5.55 -8.49
N GLN A 652 -1.02 6.12 -7.30
CA GLN A 652 0.17 6.88 -6.90
C GLN A 652 1.10 6.12 -5.95
N ILE A 653 0.71 4.91 -5.53
CA ILE A 653 1.52 4.02 -4.71
C ILE A 653 2.82 3.70 -5.44
N ARG A 654 3.90 3.68 -4.67
CA ARG A 654 5.23 3.43 -5.19
C ARG A 654 6.14 2.86 -4.12
N TYR A 655 6.97 1.90 -4.50
CA TYR A 655 7.96 1.28 -3.63
C TYR A 655 9.36 1.63 -4.14
N ILE A 656 9.80 2.86 -3.86
CA ILE A 656 11.09 3.42 -4.32
C ILE A 656 11.10 3.47 -5.87
N SER A 657 11.99 2.74 -6.53
CA SER A 657 12.08 2.69 -7.99
C SER A 657 11.11 1.67 -8.63
N LEU A 658 10.25 1.03 -7.82
CA LEU A 658 9.20 0.12 -8.28
C LEU A 658 7.86 0.84 -8.35
N ALA A 659 7.12 0.64 -9.45
CA ALA A 659 5.68 0.94 -9.48
C ALA A 659 4.90 0.05 -8.49
N ALA A 660 3.65 0.38 -8.22
CA ALA A 660 2.75 -0.41 -7.37
C ALA A 660 2.64 -1.88 -7.81
N SER A 661 2.75 -2.16 -9.11
CA SER A 661 2.82 -3.52 -9.69
C SER A 661 4.14 -4.27 -9.41
N GLY A 662 5.05 -3.71 -8.60
CA GLY A 662 6.36 -4.29 -8.31
C GLY A 662 7.35 -4.25 -9.49
N THR A 663 7.04 -3.49 -10.55
CA THR A 663 7.89 -3.37 -11.73
C THR A 663 8.88 -2.20 -11.59
N LEU A 664 10.17 -2.46 -11.78
CA LEU A 664 11.20 -1.42 -11.90
C LEU A 664 10.87 -0.50 -13.08
N THR A 665 10.69 0.79 -12.80
CA THR A 665 10.34 1.78 -13.82
C THR A 665 10.68 3.19 -13.36
N ARG A 666 11.13 4.03 -14.28
CA ARG A 666 11.26 5.49 -14.07
C ARG A 666 10.05 6.27 -14.58
N LYS A 667 9.13 5.59 -15.27
CA LYS A 667 7.91 6.21 -15.81
C LYS A 667 6.82 6.25 -14.75
N PHE A 668 6.02 7.29 -14.83
CA PHE A 668 4.80 7.43 -14.05
C PHE A 668 3.58 7.12 -14.91
N PRO A 669 2.50 6.61 -14.31
CA PRO A 669 1.21 6.67 -14.97
C PRO A 669 0.80 8.15 -15.14
N VAL A 670 -0.17 8.39 -16.01
CA VAL A 670 -0.84 9.68 -16.04
C VAL A 670 -1.64 9.82 -14.75
N PHE A 671 -1.35 10.85 -13.96
CA PHE A 671 -2.07 11.11 -12.73
C PHE A 671 -3.35 11.88 -12.99
N LEU A 672 -4.41 11.53 -12.26
CA LEU A 672 -5.64 12.32 -12.16
C LEU A 672 -5.39 13.53 -11.23
N ASP A 673 -4.90 14.62 -11.82
CA ASP A 673 -4.62 15.89 -11.15
C ASP A 673 -5.55 17.01 -11.66
N ALA A 674 -5.46 18.19 -11.06
CA ALA A 674 -6.33 19.31 -11.41
C ALA A 674 -6.24 19.73 -12.90
N LYS A 675 -5.14 19.40 -13.60
CA LYS A 675 -4.96 19.69 -15.03
C LYS A 675 -5.52 18.59 -15.93
N SER A 676 -5.43 17.33 -15.52
CA SER A 676 -5.85 16.19 -16.34
C SER A 676 -7.33 15.80 -16.15
N ILE A 677 -7.87 15.95 -14.93
CA ILE A 677 -9.29 15.63 -14.59
C ILE A 677 -10.29 16.22 -15.61
N PRO A 678 -10.18 17.50 -16.05
CA PRO A 678 -11.13 18.08 -16.99
C PRO A 678 -11.24 17.33 -18.34
N ASN A 679 -10.20 16.60 -18.75
CA ASN A 679 -10.20 15.87 -20.03
C ASN A 679 -11.15 14.67 -20.04
N TYR A 680 -11.31 13.99 -18.92
CA TYR A 680 -12.36 12.96 -18.76
C TYR A 680 -13.70 13.53 -18.32
N LEU A 681 -13.69 14.58 -17.49
CA LEU A 681 -14.92 15.20 -17.01
C LEU A 681 -15.80 15.64 -18.19
N ARG A 682 -15.22 16.29 -19.22
CA ARG A 682 -15.97 16.73 -20.41
C ARG A 682 -16.67 15.61 -21.16
N TRP A 683 -16.22 14.36 -21.03
CA TRP A 683 -16.82 13.17 -21.65
C TRP A 683 -17.85 12.47 -20.75
N ASN A 684 -18.15 13.06 -19.58
CA ASN A 684 -19.01 12.49 -18.56
C ASN A 684 -18.59 11.08 -18.14
N VAL A 685 -17.27 10.86 -17.98
CA VAL A 685 -16.78 9.67 -17.26
C VAL A 685 -17.37 9.72 -15.85
N ASN A 686 -18.15 8.69 -15.49
CA ASN A 686 -19.03 8.74 -14.33
C ASN A 686 -18.24 8.86 -13.02
N LEU A 687 -17.21 8.03 -12.88
CA LEU A 687 -16.40 7.90 -11.67
C LEU A 687 -14.94 8.20 -12.03
N ILE A 688 -14.52 9.45 -11.83
CA ILE A 688 -13.10 9.83 -11.89
C ILE A 688 -12.57 9.63 -10.47
N ALA A 689 -12.06 8.43 -10.18
CA ALA A 689 -11.63 7.98 -8.87
C ALA A 689 -10.19 8.43 -8.60
N GLN A 690 -10.06 9.46 -7.78
CA GLN A 690 -8.79 10.16 -7.54
C GLN A 690 -7.99 9.54 -6.39
N ASP A 691 -6.69 9.42 -6.56
CA ASP A 691 -5.72 9.33 -5.46
C ASP A 691 -5.36 10.74 -4.98
N ASN A 692 -5.04 10.88 -3.68
CA ASN A 692 -4.65 12.14 -3.05
C ASN A 692 -5.71 13.25 -3.26
N ALA A 693 -6.98 12.96 -3.01
CA ALA A 693 -8.06 13.93 -3.18
C ALA A 693 -7.79 15.19 -2.33
N ASP A 694 -7.95 16.36 -2.95
CA ASP A 694 -7.68 17.68 -2.36
C ASP A 694 -8.60 18.74 -2.97
N ILE A 695 -8.57 19.96 -2.43
CA ILE A 695 -9.44 21.06 -2.86
C ILE A 695 -9.20 21.43 -4.33
N ALA A 696 -7.94 21.44 -4.80
CA ALA A 696 -7.61 21.79 -6.18
C ALA A 696 -8.20 20.79 -7.19
N LYS A 697 -8.12 19.49 -6.91
CA LYS A 697 -8.74 18.46 -7.75
C LYS A 697 -10.26 18.51 -7.69
N MET A 698 -10.84 18.76 -6.52
CA MET A 698 -12.28 18.94 -6.41
C MET A 698 -12.76 20.17 -7.21
N ALA A 699 -12.02 21.27 -7.20
CA ALA A 699 -12.30 22.42 -8.06
C ALA A 699 -12.23 22.08 -9.56
N ALA A 700 -11.32 21.17 -9.96
CA ALA A 700 -11.21 20.68 -11.34
C ALA A 700 -12.38 19.77 -11.77
N THR A 701 -13.14 19.19 -10.83
CA THR A 701 -14.38 18.45 -11.13
C THR A 701 -15.59 19.35 -11.36
N VAL A 702 -15.45 20.65 -11.11
CA VAL A 702 -16.51 21.61 -11.36
C VAL A 702 -16.61 21.85 -12.87
N TRP A 703 -17.82 21.86 -13.42
CA TRP A 703 -18.11 22.15 -14.83
C TRP A 703 -19.18 23.24 -15.02
N SER A 704 -19.92 23.59 -13.96
CA SER A 704 -21.05 24.55 -14.00
C SER A 704 -20.65 25.98 -13.61
N TRP A 705 -20.98 26.44 -12.40
CA TRP A 705 -20.77 27.80 -11.90
C TRP A 705 -19.31 28.23 -11.93
N ALA A 706 -19.01 29.45 -12.36
CA ALA A 706 -17.68 30.04 -12.20
C ALA A 706 -17.32 30.19 -10.71
N GLU A 707 -16.03 30.40 -10.41
CA GLU A 707 -15.60 30.66 -9.04
C GLU A 707 -16.37 31.84 -8.45
N LYS A 708 -16.91 31.68 -7.23
CA LYS A 708 -17.73 32.68 -6.51
C LYS A 708 -19.09 33.01 -7.12
N GLU A 709 -19.57 32.21 -8.06
CA GLU A 709 -20.94 32.28 -8.58
C GLU A 709 -21.88 31.27 -7.89
N PRO A 710 -23.21 31.50 -7.85
CA PRO A 710 -23.91 32.69 -8.33
C PRO A 710 -23.62 33.93 -7.47
N SER A 711 -23.21 35.04 -8.08
CA SER A 711 -22.92 36.30 -7.41
C SER A 711 -24.18 37.07 -7.00
N THR A 712 -25.33 36.69 -7.54
CA THR A 712 -26.65 37.22 -7.20
C THR A 712 -27.73 36.14 -7.32
N THR A 713 -28.75 36.22 -6.46
CA THR A 713 -29.90 35.29 -6.43
C THR A 713 -31.24 36.02 -6.36
N VAL A 714 -31.27 37.30 -6.76
CA VAL A 714 -32.51 38.10 -6.81
C VAL A 714 -33.50 37.57 -7.85
N GLU A 715 -34.79 37.87 -7.67
CA GLU A 715 -35.90 37.25 -8.43
C GLU A 715 -35.81 37.46 -9.96
N ASP A 716 -35.22 38.56 -10.42
CA ASP A 716 -35.08 38.90 -11.84
C ASP A 716 -33.73 38.50 -12.46
N ALA A 717 -32.82 37.93 -11.67
CA ALA A 717 -31.55 37.44 -12.17
C ALA A 717 -31.73 36.21 -13.07
N TYR A 718 -30.77 35.99 -13.95
CA TYR A 718 -30.74 34.89 -14.91
C TYR A 718 -29.31 34.37 -15.06
N VAL A 719 -29.22 33.13 -15.55
CA VAL A 719 -27.96 32.42 -15.70
C VAL A 719 -27.48 32.52 -17.13
N LEU A 720 -26.20 32.85 -17.29
CA LEU A 720 -25.52 32.87 -18.58
C LEU A 720 -24.36 31.90 -18.58
N MET A 721 -24.03 31.39 -19.76
CA MET A 721 -22.73 30.76 -19.99
C MET A 721 -21.72 31.84 -20.42
N ASP A 722 -20.59 31.90 -19.73
CA ASP A 722 -19.46 32.77 -20.05
C ASP A 722 -18.61 32.19 -21.19
N VAL A 723 -17.57 32.94 -21.57
CA VAL A 723 -16.66 32.55 -22.67
C VAL A 723 -15.79 31.32 -22.35
N ASN A 724 -15.66 30.97 -21.08
CA ASN A 724 -14.90 29.81 -20.61
C ASN A 724 -15.80 28.57 -20.44
N GLY A 725 -17.09 28.67 -20.75
CA GLY A 725 -18.04 27.56 -20.61
C GLY A 725 -18.55 27.39 -19.18
N ARG A 726 -18.42 28.41 -18.33
CA ARG A 726 -18.88 28.45 -16.93
C ARG A 726 -20.14 29.28 -16.77
N TRP A 727 -20.87 29.04 -15.70
CA TRP A 727 -22.14 29.71 -15.46
C TRP A 727 -21.94 30.92 -14.56
N VAL A 728 -22.61 32.01 -14.90
CA VAL A 728 -22.61 33.25 -14.11
C VAL A 728 -24.04 33.75 -13.93
N ALA A 729 -24.35 34.32 -12.78
CA ALA A 729 -25.62 34.95 -12.50
C ALA A 729 -25.54 36.46 -12.78
N SER A 730 -26.58 37.03 -13.39
CA SER A 730 -26.61 38.48 -13.63
C SER A 730 -28.04 39.01 -13.71
N THR A 731 -28.23 40.28 -13.32
CA THR A 731 -29.40 41.11 -13.65
C THR A 731 -29.14 41.98 -14.88
N ASP A 732 -27.88 42.33 -15.15
CA ASP A 732 -27.52 43.42 -16.05
C ASP A 732 -26.91 42.96 -17.38
N ALA A 733 -26.45 41.71 -17.47
CA ALA A 733 -25.86 41.15 -18.67
C ALA A 733 -26.80 41.18 -19.90
N LYS A 734 -26.26 41.40 -21.09
CA LYS A 734 -27.11 41.48 -22.28
C LYS A 734 -27.69 40.11 -22.64
N LYS A 735 -29.02 39.98 -22.70
CA LYS A 735 -29.73 38.79 -23.20
C LYS A 735 -29.74 38.75 -24.74
N SER A 736 -28.62 38.44 -25.37
CA SER A 736 -28.53 38.39 -26.84
C SER A 736 -29.02 37.06 -27.42
N SER A 737 -28.75 35.95 -26.74
CA SER A 737 -29.04 34.61 -27.24
C SER A 737 -29.55 33.66 -26.14
N ARG A 738 -30.19 32.56 -26.54
CA ARG A 738 -30.65 31.48 -25.65
C ARG A 738 -30.24 30.10 -26.19
N ALA A 739 -29.96 29.16 -25.29
CA ALA A 739 -29.55 27.79 -25.61
C ALA A 739 -30.72 26.81 -25.70
N CYS A 740 -30.86 26.10 -26.83
CA CYS A 740 -31.92 25.12 -27.07
C CYS A 740 -31.35 23.71 -27.25
N TRP A 741 -31.75 22.77 -26.39
CA TRP A 741 -31.24 21.38 -26.38
C TRP A 741 -32.06 20.45 -27.26
N ASP A 742 -31.40 19.66 -28.11
CA ASP A 742 -31.95 18.51 -28.85
C ASP A 742 -31.42 17.20 -28.23
N GLY A 743 -32.24 16.54 -27.41
CA GLY A 743 -31.85 15.29 -26.75
C GLY A 743 -31.71 14.10 -27.68
N ALA A 744 -32.35 14.11 -28.86
CA ALA A 744 -32.24 13.02 -29.83
C ALA A 744 -30.93 13.10 -30.62
N LYS A 745 -30.49 14.33 -30.94
CA LYS A 745 -29.21 14.57 -31.64
C LYS A 745 -28.02 14.75 -30.69
N LEU A 746 -28.27 14.96 -29.40
CA LEU A 746 -27.29 15.41 -28.41
C LEU A 746 -26.55 16.65 -28.89
N ALA A 747 -27.30 17.70 -29.23
CA ALA A 747 -26.74 18.92 -29.79
C ALA A 747 -27.47 20.16 -29.28
N TRP A 748 -26.72 21.26 -29.19
CA TRP A 748 -27.25 22.58 -28.84
C TRP A 748 -27.47 23.43 -30.10
N SER A 749 -28.60 24.12 -30.12
CA SER A 749 -28.84 25.24 -31.04
C SER A 749 -28.85 26.54 -30.24
N ILE A 750 -28.01 27.51 -30.62
CA ILE A 750 -28.06 28.86 -30.05
C ILE A 750 -28.86 29.74 -31.00
N VAL A 751 -29.89 30.40 -30.47
CA VAL A 751 -30.78 31.29 -31.22
C VAL A 751 -30.85 32.66 -30.55
N ALA A 752 -31.30 33.68 -31.28
CA ALA A 752 -31.53 35.00 -30.71
C ALA A 752 -32.50 34.92 -29.51
N PHE A 753 -32.23 35.65 -28.43
CA PHE A 753 -33.01 35.53 -27.21
C PHE A 753 -34.49 35.87 -27.40
N ALA A 754 -34.86 36.69 -28.39
CA ALA A 754 -36.27 37.00 -28.66
C ALA A 754 -37.03 35.89 -29.43
N LYS A 755 -36.33 34.86 -29.93
CA LYS A 755 -36.93 33.76 -30.69
C LYS A 755 -37.19 32.55 -29.81
N ASP A 756 -38.24 31.82 -30.13
CA ASP A 756 -38.51 30.52 -29.53
C ASP A 756 -37.51 29.47 -29.99
N CYS A 757 -37.34 28.43 -29.17
CA CYS A 757 -36.51 27.29 -29.54
C CYS A 757 -37.11 26.55 -30.75
N PRO A 758 -36.29 26.08 -31.71
CA PRO A 758 -36.75 25.29 -32.84
C PRO A 758 -37.58 24.07 -32.41
N ALA A 759 -38.51 23.65 -33.26
CA ALA A 759 -39.32 22.46 -33.01
C ALA A 759 -38.43 21.23 -32.72
N GLY A 760 -38.79 20.47 -31.68
CA GLY A 760 -38.00 19.32 -31.21
C GLY A 760 -36.83 19.67 -30.26
N THR A 761 -36.62 20.96 -29.97
CA THR A 761 -35.62 21.43 -29.00
C THR A 761 -36.28 22.19 -27.84
N ALA A 762 -35.59 22.32 -26.71
CA ALA A 762 -36.13 23.01 -25.53
C ALA A 762 -35.13 23.99 -24.91
N PHE A 763 -35.63 25.13 -24.41
CA PHE A 763 -34.81 26.10 -23.66
C PHE A 763 -34.44 25.50 -22.30
N LYS A 764 -33.20 25.04 -22.17
CA LYS A 764 -32.69 24.27 -21.02
C LYS A 764 -31.29 24.73 -20.64
N ALA A 765 -30.86 24.41 -19.43
CA ALA A 765 -29.46 24.40 -19.06
C ALA A 765 -28.85 22.99 -19.24
N PRO A 766 -27.52 22.89 -19.41
CA PRO A 766 -26.84 21.61 -19.31
C PRO A 766 -27.12 20.92 -17.97
N THR A 767 -27.29 19.61 -17.99
CA THR A 767 -27.58 18.80 -16.79
C THR A 767 -26.40 17.95 -16.33
N ASP A 768 -25.34 17.89 -17.13
CA ASP A 768 -24.11 17.13 -16.91
C ASP A 768 -22.94 17.80 -17.64
N PRO A 769 -21.67 17.42 -17.34
CA PRO A 769 -20.51 18.05 -17.96
C PRO A 769 -20.41 17.84 -19.48
N TYR A 770 -20.94 16.74 -20.04
CA TYR A 770 -20.90 16.52 -21.49
C TYR A 770 -21.82 17.48 -22.23
N GLN A 771 -23.05 17.68 -21.74
CA GLN A 771 -23.94 18.70 -22.26
C GLN A 771 -23.34 20.10 -22.13
N ASN A 772 -22.62 20.39 -21.03
CA ASN A 772 -21.99 21.70 -20.83
C ASN A 772 -20.87 21.94 -21.83
N TYR A 773 -20.01 20.94 -22.03
CA TYR A 773 -18.95 20.97 -23.04
C TYR A 773 -19.51 21.20 -24.45
N LEU A 774 -20.57 20.46 -24.84
CA LEU A 774 -21.20 20.63 -26.16
C LEU A 774 -21.79 22.04 -26.35
N LEU A 775 -22.32 22.66 -25.28
CA LEU A 775 -22.82 24.02 -25.34
C LEU A 775 -21.69 25.04 -25.51
N HIS A 776 -20.57 24.85 -24.81
CA HIS A 776 -19.39 25.69 -24.95
C HIS A 776 -18.81 25.61 -26.37
N GLU A 777 -18.73 24.41 -26.96
CA GLU A 777 -18.29 24.24 -28.34
C GLU A 777 -19.25 24.89 -29.34
N ALA A 778 -20.56 24.82 -29.11
CA ALA A 778 -21.55 25.54 -29.92
C ALA A 778 -21.39 27.06 -29.83
N LEU A 779 -21.11 27.60 -28.63
CA LEU A 779 -20.83 29.02 -28.38
C LEU A 779 -19.59 29.47 -29.16
N LYS A 780 -18.50 28.69 -29.10
CA LYS A 780 -17.27 28.95 -29.88
C LYS A 780 -17.50 28.90 -31.39
N ALA A 781 -18.22 27.89 -31.87
CA ALA A 781 -18.52 27.72 -33.29
C ALA A 781 -19.31 28.91 -33.86
N GLN A 782 -20.19 29.52 -33.05
CA GLN A 782 -20.94 30.73 -33.42
C GLN A 782 -20.17 32.04 -33.20
N LYS A 783 -18.93 31.97 -32.69
CA LYS A 783 -18.08 33.13 -32.41
C LYS A 783 -18.72 34.14 -31.46
N ILE A 784 -19.54 33.67 -30.53
CA ILE A 784 -20.10 34.49 -29.45
C ILE A 784 -18.98 34.67 -28.43
N ALA A 785 -18.46 35.89 -28.31
CA ALA A 785 -17.30 36.21 -27.47
C ALA A 785 -17.67 37.08 -26.25
N ASP A 786 -18.95 37.40 -26.07
CA ASP A 786 -19.49 38.09 -24.90
C ASP A 786 -20.30 37.12 -24.03
N THR A 787 -20.46 37.46 -22.75
CA THR A 787 -21.32 36.71 -21.83
C THR A 787 -22.77 37.13 -22.07
N SER A 788 -23.38 36.57 -23.12
CA SER A 788 -24.71 36.97 -23.59
C SER A 788 -25.64 35.80 -23.92
N LEU A 789 -25.16 34.56 -23.73
CA LEU A 789 -25.92 33.32 -23.92
C LEU A 789 -26.65 32.96 -22.62
N VAL A 790 -27.96 33.15 -22.61
CA VAL A 790 -28.80 32.76 -21.46
C VAL A 790 -29.07 31.25 -21.52
N ILE A 791 -28.93 30.60 -20.37
CA ILE A 791 -29.30 29.20 -20.13
C ILE A 791 -30.44 29.14 -19.10
N ASN A 792 -31.32 28.15 -19.24
CA ASN A 792 -32.46 27.99 -18.34
C ASN A 792 -32.06 27.16 -17.11
N ALA A 793 -31.19 27.72 -16.27
CA ALA A 793 -30.76 27.16 -14.99
C ALA A 793 -31.44 27.89 -13.83
N THR A 794 -31.63 27.20 -12.70
CA THR A 794 -32.09 27.83 -11.46
C THR A 794 -30.91 28.45 -10.72
N LEU A 795 -31.10 29.64 -10.13
CA LEU A 795 -30.07 30.34 -9.36
C LEU A 795 -29.82 29.69 -7.99
N THR A 796 -30.86 29.11 -7.41
CA THR A 796 -30.76 28.31 -6.20
C THR A 796 -30.69 26.84 -6.58
N ALA A 797 -30.01 26.04 -5.75
CA ALA A 797 -30.00 24.60 -5.91
C ALA A 797 -31.43 24.07 -6.07
N VAL A 798 -31.64 23.21 -7.06
CA VAL A 798 -32.83 22.35 -7.11
C VAL A 798 -32.87 21.68 -5.74
N GLY A 799 -33.93 21.95 -4.95
CA GLY A 799 -33.94 21.64 -3.52
C GLY A 799 -33.43 20.23 -3.24
N ALA A 800 -32.55 20.09 -2.24
CA ALA A 800 -32.10 18.78 -1.82
C ALA A 800 -33.34 17.89 -1.58
N PRO A 801 -33.37 16.65 -2.10
CA PRO A 801 -34.48 15.74 -1.83
C PRO A 801 -34.75 15.71 -0.32
N THR A 802 -36.02 15.84 0.06
CA THR A 802 -36.41 15.81 1.47
C THR A 802 -36.63 14.34 1.83
N PRO A 803 -35.77 13.71 2.66
CA PRO A 803 -35.95 12.31 3.02
C PRO A 803 -37.26 12.16 3.80
N VAL A 804 -38.00 11.08 3.55
CA VAL A 804 -38.99 10.64 4.55
C VAL A 804 -38.19 10.15 5.76
N PRO A 805 -38.41 10.68 6.98
CA PRO A 805 -37.65 10.25 8.15
C PRO A 805 -37.81 8.74 8.32
N SER A 806 -36.73 7.98 8.19
CA SER A 806 -36.70 6.64 8.79
C SER A 806 -36.74 6.83 10.30
N VAL A 807 -37.52 6.00 10.99
CA VAL A 807 -37.67 6.08 12.45
C VAL A 807 -36.38 5.55 13.09
N VAL A 808 -35.30 6.34 13.02
CA VAL A 808 -34.04 6.03 13.70
C VAL A 808 -34.13 6.65 15.09
N ALA A 809 -34.20 5.79 16.09
CA ALA A 809 -34.08 6.20 17.48
C ALA A 809 -32.73 6.90 17.67
N VAL A 810 -32.79 8.21 17.97
CA VAL A 810 -31.64 8.97 18.43
C VAL A 810 -31.25 8.40 19.80
N VAL A 811 -30.29 7.47 19.82
CA VAL A 811 -29.56 7.14 21.05
C VAL A 811 -28.52 8.24 21.22
N THR A 812 -28.88 9.26 21.99
CA THR A 812 -27.90 10.19 22.55
C THR A 812 -27.33 9.51 23.78
N ASP A 813 -26.02 9.26 23.78
CA ASP A 813 -25.28 8.95 25.00
C ASP A 813 -25.27 10.18 25.91
N ALA A 814 -26.35 10.33 26.68
CA ALA A 814 -26.36 11.11 27.90
C ALA A 814 -26.33 10.11 29.06
N ALA A 815 -25.24 10.13 29.82
CA ALA A 815 -25.07 9.35 31.03
C ALA A 815 -26.33 9.45 31.93
N PRO A 816 -26.90 8.34 32.39
CA PRO A 816 -28.17 8.39 33.10
C PRO A 816 -27.96 8.94 34.52
N ALA A 817 -28.52 10.11 34.77
CA ALA A 817 -28.92 10.51 36.10
C ALA A 817 -30.02 9.56 36.58
N GLN A 818 -29.77 8.89 37.71
CA GLN A 818 -30.78 8.07 38.38
C GLN A 818 -31.96 8.93 38.83
N THR A 819 -33.15 8.63 38.31
CA THR A 819 -34.42 8.99 38.93
C THR A 819 -35.34 7.78 38.89
N ASP A 820 -35.57 7.21 40.07
CA ASP A 820 -36.56 6.18 40.40
C ASP A 820 -37.97 6.59 39.96
N THR A 821 -38.70 5.69 39.29
CA THR A 821 -40.15 5.55 39.50
C THR A 821 -40.61 4.10 39.31
N GLY A 822 -40.96 3.46 40.44
CA GLY A 822 -42.27 2.83 40.69
C GLY A 822 -42.70 1.60 39.88
N GLY A 823 -42.67 0.43 40.53
CA GLY A 823 -43.46 -0.74 40.18
C GLY A 823 -43.88 -1.55 41.43
N SER A 824 -45.14 -1.36 41.85
CA SER A 824 -45.96 -2.11 42.83
C SER A 824 -45.89 -3.65 42.66
N ALA A 825 -46.07 -4.57 43.62
CA ALA A 825 -46.53 -4.66 45.03
C ALA A 825 -46.25 -6.13 45.53
N PRO A 826 -46.73 -6.66 46.70
CA PRO A 826 -47.08 -6.08 48.00
C PRO A 826 -46.42 -6.78 49.24
N ALA A 827 -46.54 -6.10 50.38
CA ALA A 827 -46.66 -6.62 51.76
C ALA A 827 -45.46 -7.36 52.42
N GLN A 828 -44.83 -6.72 53.42
CA GLN A 828 -44.94 -7.07 54.85
C GLN A 828 -44.03 -6.20 55.75
N THR A 829 -44.69 -5.53 56.70
CA THR A 829 -44.30 -5.20 58.10
C THR A 829 -42.83 -5.08 58.54
N ASP A 830 -42.60 -3.94 59.20
CA ASP A 830 -41.96 -3.77 60.52
C ASP A 830 -40.52 -3.22 60.67
N THR A 831 -40.51 -1.95 61.11
CA THR A 831 -39.83 -1.38 62.29
C THR A 831 -38.35 -0.99 62.29
N GLY A 832 -38.12 0.28 62.67
CA GLY A 832 -36.92 0.80 63.34
C GLY A 832 -35.87 1.33 62.37
N GLY A 833 -35.37 2.56 62.43
CA GLY A 833 -35.39 3.58 63.48
C GLY A 833 -34.07 4.35 63.39
N SER A 834 -34.17 5.68 63.34
CA SER A 834 -33.18 6.64 63.84
C SER A 834 -31.89 6.87 63.01
N ALA A 835 -31.85 8.04 62.39
CA ALA A 835 -30.67 8.87 62.13
C ALA A 835 -30.05 9.38 63.49
N PRO A 836 -29.07 10.31 63.56
CA PRO A 836 -28.40 11.07 62.49
C PRO A 836 -26.89 11.37 62.74
N ALA A 837 -26.37 12.32 61.93
CA ALA A 837 -25.40 13.36 62.28
C ALA A 837 -23.90 12.95 62.28
N GLN A 838 -22.93 13.75 61.82
CA GLN A 838 -22.89 15.16 61.41
C GLN A 838 -21.48 15.49 60.84
N THR A 839 -21.43 16.54 60.00
CA THR A 839 -20.41 17.63 59.92
C THR A 839 -19.02 17.35 59.29
N GLU A 840 -18.72 18.00 58.15
CA GLU A 840 -18.04 19.32 57.97
C GLU A 840 -16.52 19.24 58.20
N ALA A 841 -15.61 19.93 57.52
CA ALA A 841 -15.57 20.79 56.34
C ALA A 841 -14.08 21.23 56.18
N ASN A 842 -13.77 21.85 55.03
CA ASN A 842 -12.64 22.75 54.75
C ASN A 842 -11.28 22.12 54.36
N LYS A 843 -10.84 22.32 53.09
CA LYS A 843 -10.04 23.46 52.53
C LYS A 843 -8.57 23.37 53.00
N THR A 844 -7.51 23.48 52.19
CA THR A 844 -7.26 24.16 50.90
C THR A 844 -5.86 23.79 50.38
N SER A 845 -5.69 23.69 49.06
CA SER A 845 -4.56 24.08 48.18
C SER A 845 -3.10 24.17 48.70
N ASN A 846 -2.16 23.45 48.06
CA ASN A 846 -1.23 23.92 47.00
C ASN A 846 0.14 23.20 46.98
N ALA A 847 0.57 22.87 45.75
CA ALA A 847 1.94 22.82 45.21
C ALA A 847 2.95 21.71 45.65
N SER A 848 3.30 20.88 44.66
CA SER A 848 4.55 20.07 44.48
C SER A 848 5.84 20.92 44.64
N PRO A 849 7.10 20.38 44.77
CA PRO A 849 7.61 19.16 44.12
C PRO A 849 8.78 18.35 44.80
N LEU A 850 9.13 17.23 44.14
CA LEU A 850 10.46 16.56 44.01
C LEU A 850 11.11 15.80 45.19
N CYS A 851 11.31 14.50 44.89
CA CYS A 851 12.05 13.40 45.49
C CYS A 851 13.23 13.67 46.46
N ARG A 852 13.33 12.81 47.51
CA ARG A 852 14.58 12.19 48.02
C ARG A 852 14.27 10.95 48.87
N THR A 853 15.14 9.96 48.70
CA THR A 853 15.15 8.52 49.03
C THR A 853 15.57 8.14 50.47
N GLU A 854 15.42 6.85 50.83
CA GLU A 854 16.45 5.89 51.36
C GLU A 854 15.74 4.55 51.68
N GLY A 855 16.19 3.33 51.37
CA GLY A 855 17.36 2.66 50.77
C GLY A 855 17.05 1.13 50.82
N GLY A 856 17.69 0.18 50.15
CA GLY A 856 18.93 0.13 49.40
C GLY A 856 19.07 -1.25 48.72
N CYS A 857 20.01 -1.29 47.78
CA CYS A 857 20.33 -2.36 46.82
C CYS A 857 21.18 -3.52 47.39
N GLY A 858 21.32 -4.58 46.57
CA GLY A 858 22.53 -5.43 46.48
C GLY A 858 22.21 -6.91 46.20
N GLY A 859 22.84 -7.63 45.28
CA GLY A 859 23.89 -7.29 44.31
C GLY A 859 24.57 -8.56 43.77
N LYS A 860 24.69 -8.69 42.45
CA LYS A 860 25.90 -8.95 41.67
C LYS A 860 25.53 -9.07 40.19
#